data_AF-A0A2U4B0Y7-F1
#
_entry.id   AF-A0A2U4B0Y7-F1
#
_cell.length_a   1.000
_cell.length_b   1.000
_cell.length_c   1.000
_cell.angle_alpha   90.00
_cell.angle_beta   90.00
_cell.angle_gamma   90.00
#
_symmetry.space_group_name_H-M   'P 1'
#
loop_
_entity.id
_entity.type
_entity.pdbx_description
1 polymer ?
#
loop_
_entity_poly.entity_id
_entity_poly.type
_entity_poly.pdbx_seq_one_letter_code
_entity_poly.pdbx_strand_id
1 'polypeptide(L)'
;MASLDEELDSFQDLKQRETEEEFIGNDHRVSTSEINKQSFKQINKAVAEPTNLASDSRNWTDCCSDASESPLKRLSSPASRASNKQGVLPRQVNQIYDELLQIHQKLQCGTAAQQQFAEELQKRERFLAEREELLFRHESALNKIKGVKEEVITRFQTLKEQHDAEVERLTEVLKERNKESRRLRSSFDALKELNDSLKKQLNEVSEENRKLEVQAKRVQARLDNLQRKCEFMTIQRLKGNPHAAHEAKSLKQEKVPVSKPHKVPLNGQVYELLTVFMDWISDHHLSKLKHEESGMDGEKALPTFASQRNDIQEKCVKLLPVMTEQLQWMPFVNAKLHEPFVKFIYWSLRQLDAGTQSEFRFTAKWSTESFRKPLPPHMHSLLTTSVPPDGTFVTVDGSARARHHHPQCEVHIRHSTMTSTLRRLGEDIFKGVVTKGLQGNSFEHSGESKPKTAAFFKSSSLPLRFLSTLIVLKTVTQADYLAQAFDSLCLDLKADEGKSLFLEYQAVPVVLSHLKISSKGLLSCVVDSLLQMTVESRFLQPFLQVCSCSLFFRTCSVLLRGPKLDLHILEKLSIILQKLSKIKSNKKLFELFTVHLMLQEIQRTTHPEHAFLCINLNSTLFNLGLTKCSSLASSTNP
;
A
#
# COMPACT_ATOMS: atom_id res chain seq x y z
N MET A 1 10.45 23.77 35.16
CA MET A 1 10.88 22.47 35.73
C MET A 1 9.82 22.04 36.74
N ALA A 2 9.47 20.76 36.73
CA ALA A 2 8.29 20.10 37.33
C ALA A 2 6.98 20.23 36.51
N SER A 3 6.84 19.45 35.43
CA SER A 3 5.52 18.93 34.96
C SER A 3 5.62 17.85 33.86
N LEU A 4 6.70 17.06 33.79
CA LEU A 4 6.88 16.06 32.72
C LEU A 4 7.08 14.62 33.24
N ASP A 5 7.03 14.40 34.55
CA ASP A 5 7.14 13.05 35.14
C ASP A 5 5.77 12.42 35.47
N GLU A 6 4.65 13.16 35.43
CA GLU A 6 3.32 12.61 35.71
C GLU A 6 2.67 11.88 34.52
N GLU A 7 3.18 12.02 33.30
CA GLU A 7 2.60 11.34 32.12
C GLU A 7 3.07 9.88 31.94
N LEU A 8 4.07 9.42 32.70
CA LEU A 8 4.59 8.05 32.58
C LEU A 8 3.89 7.03 33.49
N ASP A 9 3.27 7.47 34.60
CA ASP A 9 2.45 6.59 35.46
C ASP A 9 1.04 6.35 34.89
N SER A 10 0.53 7.26 34.06
CA SER A 10 -0.79 7.15 33.40
C SER A 10 -0.90 5.97 32.42
N PHE A 11 0.24 5.50 31.88
CA PHE A 11 0.27 4.37 30.93
C PHE A 11 0.28 2.99 31.61
N GLN A 12 0.59 2.91 32.90
CA GLN A 12 0.50 1.66 33.65
C GLN A 12 -0.93 1.37 34.11
N ASP A 13 -1.71 2.40 34.46
CA ASP A 13 -3.11 2.28 34.85
C ASP A 13 -4.04 1.88 33.68
N LEU A 14 -3.71 2.28 32.44
CA LEU A 14 -4.52 1.91 31.27
C LEU A 14 -4.45 0.41 30.95
N LYS A 15 -3.31 -0.22 31.23
CA LYS A 15 -3.09 -1.65 31.00
C LYS A 15 -3.77 -2.52 32.06
N GLN A 16 -3.92 -2.01 33.29
CA GLN A 16 -4.71 -2.66 34.33
C GLN A 16 -6.21 -2.56 34.06
N ARG A 17 -6.68 -1.44 33.51
CA ARG A 17 -8.10 -1.24 33.19
C ARG A 17 -8.61 -2.09 32.01
N GLU A 18 -7.76 -2.38 31.03
CA GLU A 18 -8.11 -3.30 29.92
C GLU A 18 -8.12 -4.78 30.34
N THR A 19 -7.59 -5.12 31.52
CA THR A 19 -7.59 -6.50 32.04
C THR A 19 -8.77 -6.78 32.97
N GLU A 20 -9.45 -5.74 33.49
CA GLU A 20 -10.59 -5.87 34.42
C GLU A 20 -11.98 -5.71 33.76
N GLU A 21 -12.09 -5.14 32.56
CA GLU A 21 -13.40 -5.02 31.87
C GLU A 21 -13.86 -6.29 31.13
N GLU A 22 -13.05 -7.34 31.06
CA GLU A 22 -13.43 -8.62 30.42
C GLU A 22 -13.93 -9.69 31.42
N PHE A 23 -14.04 -9.35 32.71
CA PHE A 23 -14.44 -10.27 33.76
C PHE A 23 -15.46 -9.61 34.69
N ILE A 24 -16.75 -9.58 34.31
CA ILE A 24 -17.96 -9.68 35.19
C ILE A 24 -19.24 -9.51 34.34
N GLY A 25 -20.03 -10.59 34.25
CA GLY A 25 -21.50 -10.56 34.33
C GLY A 25 -22.32 -10.19 33.08
N ASN A 26 -22.75 -11.21 32.32
CA ASN A 26 -24.18 -11.55 32.34
C ASN A 26 -24.43 -13.01 31.93
N ASP A 27 -24.75 -13.79 32.96
CA ASP A 27 -25.21 -15.17 32.95
C ASP A 27 -26.75 -15.18 32.87
N HIS A 28 -27.29 -15.69 31.76
CA HIS A 28 -28.64 -16.25 31.71
C HIS A 28 -28.62 -17.56 30.92
N ARG A 29 -28.13 -18.61 31.58
CA ARG A 29 -28.74 -19.94 31.74
C ARG A 29 -29.95 -20.25 30.82
N VAL A 30 -29.74 -21.09 29.80
CA VAL A 30 -30.72 -22.14 29.43
C VAL A 30 -29.97 -23.45 29.20
N SER A 31 -30.44 -24.46 29.94
CA SER A 31 -29.88 -25.78 30.20
C SER A 31 -29.60 -26.64 28.97
N THR A 32 -28.44 -27.30 28.95
CA THR A 32 -28.28 -28.63 28.32
C THR A 32 -27.70 -29.57 29.36
N SER A 33 -28.48 -30.60 29.69
CA SER A 33 -28.21 -31.60 30.72
C SER A 33 -27.08 -32.54 30.32
N GLU A 34 -26.13 -32.68 31.23
CA GLU A 34 -25.08 -33.70 31.26
C GLU A 34 -25.68 -35.11 31.34
N ILE A 35 -25.16 -36.04 30.54
CA ILE A 35 -25.23 -37.47 30.86
C ILE A 35 -23.79 -37.98 31.02
N ASN A 36 -23.56 -38.42 32.24
CA ASN A 36 -22.35 -38.93 32.85
C ASN A 36 -21.85 -40.22 32.18
N LYS A 37 -20.54 -40.32 31.99
CA LYS A 37 -19.82 -41.54 31.63
C LYS A 37 -19.76 -42.48 32.85
N GLN A 38 -20.34 -43.68 32.77
CA GLN A 38 -19.87 -44.78 33.60
C GLN A 38 -19.88 -46.12 32.85
N SER A 39 -18.67 -46.71 32.81
CA SER A 39 -18.35 -48.13 32.87
C SER A 39 -18.88 -49.05 31.76
N PHE A 40 -18.04 -49.27 30.75
CA PHE A 40 -18.03 -50.51 29.96
C PHE A 40 -16.89 -51.40 30.49
N LYS A 41 -17.24 -52.47 31.20
CA LYS A 41 -16.52 -53.77 31.16
C LYS A 41 -17.27 -54.84 31.95
N GLN A 42 -17.50 -55.95 31.25
CA GLN A 42 -17.47 -57.34 31.72
C GLN A 42 -18.73 -57.89 32.39
N ILE A 43 -19.53 -58.67 31.64
CA ILE A 43 -19.77 -60.09 31.96
C ILE A 43 -19.79 -60.89 30.63
N ASN A 44 -18.80 -61.76 30.50
CA ASN A 44 -18.75 -62.88 29.56
C ASN A 44 -19.65 -64.02 30.04
N LYS A 45 -19.97 -64.92 29.08
CA LYS A 45 -20.09 -66.39 29.25
C LYS A 45 -21.49 -66.94 29.51
N ALA A 46 -22.07 -67.63 28.52
CA ALA A 46 -21.96 -69.09 28.37
C ALA A 46 -22.56 -69.51 27.00
N VAL A 47 -21.77 -70.17 26.12
CA VAL A 47 -21.76 -71.64 25.85
C VAL A 47 -22.99 -72.06 25.05
N ALA A 48 -22.97 -72.78 23.93
CA ALA A 48 -21.99 -73.48 23.10
C ALA A 48 -22.76 -73.82 21.78
N GLU A 49 -22.25 -73.54 20.59
CA GLU A 49 -21.38 -74.44 19.76
C GLU A 49 -22.21 -75.44 18.88
N PRO A 50 -21.66 -76.07 17.82
CA PRO A 50 -21.54 -75.48 16.47
C PRO A 50 -21.85 -76.51 15.34
N THR A 51 -21.05 -76.46 14.24
CA THR A 51 -20.83 -77.40 13.10
C THR A 51 -21.67 -77.19 11.83
N ASN A 52 -21.15 -77.07 10.59
CA ASN A 52 -19.86 -77.39 9.93
C ASN A 52 -19.72 -76.55 8.62
N LEU A 53 -18.53 -76.01 8.25
CA LEU A 53 -17.55 -76.49 7.22
C LEU A 53 -18.19 -76.76 5.82
N ALA A 54 -17.67 -76.34 4.66
CA ALA A 54 -16.32 -75.97 4.22
C ALA A 54 -16.34 -75.17 2.89
N SER A 55 -15.15 -74.70 2.49
CA SER A 55 -14.81 -73.96 1.26
C SER A 55 -14.85 -74.79 -0.05
N ASP A 56 -14.77 -74.02 -1.15
CA ASP A 56 -14.32 -74.33 -2.52
C ASP A 56 -15.33 -74.85 -3.57
N SER A 57 -15.47 -74.10 -4.68
CA SER A 57 -15.26 -74.61 -6.04
C SER A 57 -15.54 -73.56 -7.15
N ARG A 58 -14.47 -73.24 -7.89
CA ARG A 58 -14.32 -72.96 -9.33
C ARG A 58 -15.48 -72.40 -10.18
N ASN A 59 -15.14 -71.28 -10.85
CA ASN A 59 -15.34 -70.94 -12.28
C ASN A 59 -16.01 -71.97 -13.18
N TRP A 60 -17.16 -71.60 -13.77
CA TRP A 60 -17.62 -71.92 -15.15
C TRP A 60 -18.37 -70.65 -15.65
N THR A 61 -17.71 -69.75 -16.40
CA THR A 61 -17.81 -69.56 -17.86
C THR A 61 -19.22 -69.44 -18.46
N ASP A 62 -19.43 -68.32 -19.14
CA ASP A 62 -20.20 -68.12 -20.38
C ASP A 62 -21.64 -68.65 -20.48
N CYS A 63 -22.60 -67.74 -20.61
CA CYS A 63 -23.11 -67.36 -21.93
C CYS A 63 -24.04 -66.14 -21.86
N CYS A 64 -24.00 -65.39 -22.96
CA CYS A 64 -24.42 -64.02 -23.16
C CYS A 64 -25.93 -63.74 -23.10
N SER A 65 -26.21 -62.47 -22.81
CA SER A 65 -27.16 -61.55 -23.43
C SER A 65 -27.98 -62.08 -24.62
N ASP A 66 -29.30 -61.97 -24.53
CA ASP A 66 -30.12 -61.01 -25.31
C ASP A 66 -31.60 -61.38 -25.13
N ALA A 67 -32.40 -60.45 -24.62
CA ALA A 67 -33.85 -60.52 -24.71
C ALA A 67 -34.34 -59.25 -25.38
N SER A 68 -34.24 -59.28 -26.70
CA SER A 68 -34.94 -58.42 -27.63
C SER A 68 -36.46 -58.46 -27.41
N GLU A 69 -37.06 -57.30 -27.55
CA GLU A 69 -38.48 -57.03 -27.74
C GLU A 69 -39.20 -58.06 -28.63
N SER A 70 -40.42 -58.45 -28.26
CA SER A 70 -41.59 -58.59 -29.16
C SER A 70 -42.85 -59.13 -28.46
N PRO A 71 -44.05 -58.92 -29.03
CA PRO A 71 -45.23 -58.49 -28.26
C PRO A 71 -46.29 -59.56 -28.04
N LEU A 72 -47.20 -59.21 -27.12
CA LEU A 72 -48.51 -59.81 -26.82
C LEU A 72 -49.10 -60.72 -27.92
N LYS A 73 -49.20 -62.01 -27.61
CA LYS A 73 -50.21 -62.90 -28.22
C LYS A 73 -51.49 -62.86 -27.38
N ARG A 74 -52.47 -62.14 -27.94
CA ARG A 74 -53.89 -62.17 -27.60
C ARG A 74 -54.42 -63.61 -27.83
N LEU A 75 -54.78 -64.32 -26.76
CA LEU A 75 -55.53 -65.58 -26.84
C LEU A 75 -57.02 -65.29 -26.58
N SER A 76 -57.70 -65.13 -27.69
CA SER A 76 -59.07 -65.53 -28.03
C SER A 76 -59.97 -66.09 -26.92
N SER A 77 -61.04 -65.35 -26.60
CA SER A 77 -62.25 -65.90 -25.97
C SER A 77 -62.95 -66.86 -26.93
N PRO A 78 -63.39 -68.07 -26.52
CA PRO A 78 -64.20 -68.92 -27.38
C PRO A 78 -65.66 -68.46 -27.42
N ALA A 79 -66.21 -68.47 -28.62
CA ALA A 79 -67.60 -68.21 -28.91
C ALA A 79 -68.55 -69.19 -28.19
N SER A 80 -69.60 -68.64 -27.60
CA SER A 80 -70.76 -69.37 -27.11
C SER A 80 -71.64 -69.86 -28.26
N ARG A 81 -71.77 -71.18 -28.44
CA ARG A 81 -73.08 -71.84 -28.69
C ARG A 81 -73.01 -73.38 -28.57
N ALA A 82 -73.69 -73.86 -27.52
CA ALA A 82 -74.48 -75.08 -27.39
C ALA A 82 -73.86 -76.47 -27.67
N SER A 83 -73.76 -77.30 -26.62
CA SER A 83 -74.75 -78.37 -26.39
C SER A 83 -74.58 -79.01 -25.00
N ASN A 84 -75.73 -79.21 -24.33
CA ASN A 84 -75.89 -79.99 -23.11
C ASN A 84 -75.33 -81.40 -23.25
N LYS A 85 -74.39 -81.80 -22.37
CA LYS A 85 -74.33 -83.10 -21.68
C LYS A 85 -73.55 -82.95 -20.38
N GLN A 86 -74.22 -82.53 -19.31
CA GLN A 86 -73.67 -82.51 -17.96
C GLN A 86 -73.77 -83.93 -17.38
N GLY A 87 -72.64 -84.63 -17.29
CA GLY A 87 -72.49 -85.68 -16.31
C GLY A 87 -72.62 -85.04 -14.93
N VAL A 88 -73.61 -85.45 -14.16
CA VAL A 88 -73.92 -84.87 -12.86
C VAL A 88 -72.83 -85.31 -11.86
N LEU A 89 -71.77 -84.53 -11.77
CA LEU A 89 -70.92 -84.54 -10.57
C LEU A 89 -71.77 -84.00 -9.39
N PRO A 90 -71.70 -84.62 -8.21
CA PRO A 90 -72.51 -84.21 -7.06
C PRO A 90 -72.35 -82.72 -6.78
N ARG A 91 -73.43 -82.02 -6.41
CA ARG A 91 -73.41 -80.57 -6.13
C ARG A 91 -72.32 -80.18 -5.13
N GLN A 92 -71.99 -81.06 -4.18
CA GLN A 92 -70.88 -80.84 -3.24
C GLN A 92 -69.49 -80.75 -3.90
N VAL A 93 -69.23 -81.52 -4.95
CA VAL A 93 -67.91 -81.54 -5.60
C VAL A 93 -67.66 -80.27 -6.41
N ASN A 94 -68.70 -79.75 -7.08
CA ASN A 94 -68.60 -78.46 -7.78
C ASN A 94 -68.42 -77.30 -6.79
N GLN A 95 -69.10 -77.34 -5.64
CA GLN A 95 -68.93 -76.35 -4.58
C GLN A 95 -67.50 -76.34 -4.00
N ILE A 96 -66.90 -77.52 -3.79
CA ILE A 96 -65.50 -77.64 -3.37
C ILE A 96 -64.55 -77.08 -4.44
N TYR A 97 -64.83 -77.33 -5.73
CA TYR A 97 -64.03 -76.79 -6.82
C TYR A 97 -64.09 -75.26 -6.88
N ASP A 98 -65.28 -74.68 -6.71
CA ASP A 98 -65.48 -73.23 -6.66
C ASP A 98 -64.76 -72.59 -5.45
N GLU A 99 -64.80 -73.24 -4.28
CA GLU A 99 -64.07 -72.80 -3.07
C GLU A 99 -62.54 -72.87 -3.27
N LEU A 100 -62.03 -73.97 -3.83
CA LEU A 100 -60.60 -74.11 -4.16
C LEU A 100 -60.14 -73.07 -5.17
N LEU A 101 -60.96 -72.77 -6.19
CA LEU A 101 -60.66 -71.72 -7.16
C LEU A 101 -60.63 -70.33 -6.49
N GLN A 102 -61.56 -70.06 -5.57
CA GLN A 102 -61.59 -68.81 -4.83
C GLN A 102 -60.40 -68.66 -3.87
N ILE A 103 -59.98 -69.75 -3.22
CA ILE A 103 -58.76 -69.79 -2.40
C ILE A 103 -57.53 -69.56 -3.27
N HIS A 104 -57.43 -70.21 -4.42
CA HIS A 104 -56.32 -70.03 -5.35
C HIS A 104 -56.21 -68.57 -5.83
N GLN A 105 -57.33 -67.94 -6.19
CA GLN A 105 -57.36 -66.52 -6.56
C GLN A 105 -56.94 -65.61 -5.39
N LYS A 106 -57.40 -65.86 -4.17
CA LYS A 106 -56.97 -65.10 -2.98
C LYS A 106 -55.48 -65.26 -2.69
N LEU A 107 -54.93 -66.46 -2.82
CA LEU A 107 -53.49 -66.74 -2.67
C LEU A 107 -52.67 -66.05 -3.75
N GLN A 108 -53.15 -66.03 -5.00
CA GLN A 108 -52.48 -65.33 -6.10
C GLN A 108 -52.45 -63.81 -5.83
N CYS A 109 -53.56 -63.22 -5.40
CA CYS A 109 -53.63 -61.82 -4.98
C CYS A 109 -52.70 -61.52 -3.78
N GLY A 110 -52.67 -62.40 -2.78
CA GLY A 110 -51.79 -62.26 -1.60
C GLY A 110 -50.31 -62.35 -1.95
N THR A 111 -49.93 -63.27 -2.84
CA THR A 111 -48.55 -63.41 -3.32
C THR A 111 -48.10 -62.16 -4.08
N ALA A 112 -48.97 -61.60 -4.93
CA ALA A 112 -48.69 -60.35 -5.63
C ALA A 112 -48.51 -59.15 -4.67
N ALA A 113 -49.35 -59.05 -3.63
CA ALA A 113 -49.22 -58.00 -2.62
C ALA A 113 -47.92 -58.15 -1.80
N GLN A 114 -47.52 -59.38 -1.47
CA GLN A 114 -46.27 -59.65 -0.75
C GLN A 114 -45.05 -59.32 -1.61
N GLN A 115 -45.09 -59.61 -2.91
CA GLN A 115 -44.03 -59.24 -3.84
C GLN A 115 -43.87 -57.71 -3.94
N GLN A 116 -44.98 -56.97 -4.05
CA GLN A 116 -44.95 -55.51 -4.04
C GLN A 116 -44.38 -54.94 -2.73
N PHE A 117 -44.75 -55.54 -1.60
CA PHE A 117 -44.20 -55.14 -0.30
C PHE A 117 -42.69 -55.41 -0.22
N ALA A 118 -42.21 -56.55 -0.72
CA ALA A 118 -40.79 -56.88 -0.75
C ALA A 118 -39.98 -55.91 -1.63
N GLU A 119 -40.51 -55.53 -2.79
CA GLU A 119 -39.87 -54.54 -3.68
C GLU A 119 -39.80 -53.15 -3.03
N GLU A 120 -40.86 -52.73 -2.35
CA GLU A 120 -40.90 -51.46 -1.64
C GLU A 120 -39.93 -51.45 -0.44
N LEU A 121 -39.82 -52.56 0.29
CA LEU A 121 -38.84 -52.71 1.36
C LEU A 121 -37.41 -52.64 0.81
N GLN A 122 -37.12 -53.32 -0.30
CA GLN A 122 -35.82 -53.29 -0.95
C GLN A 122 -35.44 -51.88 -1.45
N LYS A 123 -36.42 -51.09 -1.92
CA LYS A 123 -36.19 -49.68 -2.27
C LYS A 123 -35.83 -48.85 -1.03
N ARG A 124 -36.52 -49.06 0.10
CA ARG A 124 -36.22 -48.37 1.36
C ARG A 124 -34.85 -48.73 1.91
N GLU A 125 -34.48 -50.00 1.86
CA GLU A 125 -33.14 -50.45 2.29
C GLU A 125 -32.04 -49.81 1.46
N ARG A 126 -32.19 -49.76 0.14
CA ARG A 126 -31.23 -49.06 -0.74
C ARG A 126 -31.12 -47.57 -0.40
N PHE A 127 -32.25 -46.89 -0.21
CA PHE A 127 -32.25 -45.48 0.16
C PHE A 127 -31.58 -45.24 1.53
N LEU A 128 -31.79 -46.12 2.50
CA LEU A 128 -31.15 -46.05 3.80
C LEU A 128 -29.64 -46.25 3.69
N ALA A 129 -29.18 -47.23 2.90
CA ALA A 129 -27.76 -47.49 2.67
C ALA A 129 -27.05 -46.27 2.03
N GLU A 130 -27.67 -45.65 1.01
CA GLU A 130 -27.15 -44.44 0.38
C GLU A 130 -27.06 -43.27 1.38
N ARG A 131 -28.06 -43.14 2.27
CA ARG A 131 -28.06 -42.12 3.31
C ARG A 131 -26.99 -42.35 4.37
N GLU A 132 -26.77 -43.59 4.79
CA GLU A 132 -25.70 -43.96 5.73
C GLU A 132 -24.31 -43.68 5.13
N GLU A 133 -24.09 -44.04 3.87
CA GLU A 133 -22.83 -43.73 3.18
C GLU A 133 -22.58 -42.21 3.12
N LEU A 134 -23.62 -41.42 2.83
CA LEU A 134 -23.53 -39.97 2.84
C LEU A 134 -23.19 -39.42 4.24
N LEU A 135 -23.76 -39.99 5.29
CA LEU A 135 -23.44 -39.62 6.68
C LEU A 135 -21.97 -39.91 7.01
N PHE A 136 -21.44 -41.06 6.62
CA PHE A 136 -20.01 -41.37 6.80
C PHE A 136 -19.10 -40.39 6.04
N ARG A 137 -19.49 -39.99 4.82
CA ARG A 137 -18.77 -38.95 4.07
C ARG A 137 -18.77 -37.60 4.80
N HIS A 138 -19.90 -37.21 5.39
CA HIS A 138 -20.00 -35.99 6.19
C HIS A 138 -19.20 -36.05 7.48
N GLU A 139 -19.24 -37.18 8.20
CA GLU A 139 -18.44 -37.39 9.41
C GLU A 139 -16.93 -37.29 9.11
N SER A 140 -16.47 -37.92 8.02
CA SER A 140 -15.09 -37.79 7.55
C SER A 140 -14.72 -36.34 7.24
N ALA A 141 -15.60 -35.59 6.58
CA ALA A 141 -15.39 -34.18 6.29
C ALA A 141 -15.31 -33.32 7.57
N LEU A 142 -16.18 -33.58 8.55
CA LEU A 142 -16.15 -32.90 9.84
C LEU A 142 -14.86 -33.17 10.61
N ASN A 143 -14.38 -34.41 10.61
CA ASN A 143 -13.10 -34.76 11.23
C ASN A 143 -11.91 -34.03 10.57
N LYS A 144 -11.93 -33.87 9.25
CA LYS A 144 -10.92 -33.04 8.54
C LYS A 144 -10.99 -31.57 8.93
N ILE A 145 -12.20 -31.00 9.00
CA ILE A 145 -12.40 -29.60 9.42
C ILE A 145 -11.92 -29.40 10.86
N LYS A 146 -12.18 -30.36 11.75
CA LYS A 146 -11.69 -30.32 13.13
C LYS A 146 -10.16 -30.29 13.19
N GLY A 147 -9.48 -31.13 12.41
CA GLY A 147 -8.02 -31.12 12.31
C GLY A 147 -7.46 -29.78 11.82
N VAL A 148 -8.07 -29.19 10.78
CA VAL A 148 -7.67 -27.85 10.29
C VAL A 148 -7.90 -26.78 11.37
N LYS A 149 -8.99 -26.85 12.13
CA LYS A 149 -9.26 -25.92 13.23
C LYS A 149 -8.17 -26.00 14.31
N GLU A 150 -7.76 -27.20 14.70
CA GLU A 150 -6.68 -27.43 15.67
C GLU A 150 -5.34 -26.88 15.14
N GLU A 151 -5.02 -27.12 13.86
CA GLU A 151 -3.83 -26.55 13.22
C GLU A 151 -3.85 -25.01 13.22
N VAL A 152 -4.99 -24.40 12.89
CA VAL A 152 -5.11 -22.93 12.91
C VAL A 152 -4.93 -22.37 14.32
N ILE A 153 -5.48 -23.04 15.34
CA ILE A 153 -5.31 -22.63 16.75
C ILE A 153 -3.83 -22.69 17.15
N THR A 154 -3.13 -23.77 16.83
CA THR A 154 -1.69 -23.91 17.16
C THR A 154 -0.84 -22.86 16.44
N ARG A 155 -1.09 -22.62 15.14
CA ARG A 155 -0.39 -21.57 14.38
C ARG A 155 -0.64 -20.18 14.95
N PHE A 156 -1.87 -19.88 15.36
CA PHE A 156 -2.21 -18.60 15.97
C PHE A 156 -1.49 -18.42 17.31
N GLN A 157 -1.41 -19.48 18.13
CA GLN A 157 -0.70 -19.46 19.40
C GLN A 157 0.81 -19.19 19.21
N THR A 158 1.47 -19.88 18.28
CA THR A 158 2.88 -19.61 17.96
C THR A 158 3.10 -18.20 17.44
N LEU A 159 2.21 -17.68 16.57
CA LEU A 159 2.32 -16.32 16.06
C LEU A 159 2.17 -15.29 17.19
N LYS A 160 1.26 -15.53 18.14
CA LYS A 160 1.09 -14.69 19.32
C LYS A 160 2.35 -14.67 20.19
N GLU A 161 2.91 -15.84 20.50
CA GLU A 161 4.14 -15.95 21.30
C GLU A 161 5.34 -15.27 20.61
N GLN A 162 5.46 -15.41 19.28
CA GLN A 162 6.49 -14.71 18.51
C GLN A 162 6.31 -13.20 18.52
N HIS A 163 5.06 -12.72 18.42
CA HIS A 163 4.76 -11.31 18.51
C HIS A 163 5.11 -10.75 19.89
N ASP A 164 4.71 -11.44 20.95
CA ASP A 164 4.99 -11.04 22.33
C ASP A 164 6.51 -10.97 22.60
N ALA A 165 7.27 -11.97 22.13
CA ALA A 165 8.74 -11.97 22.24
C ALA A 165 9.39 -10.82 21.44
N GLU A 166 8.89 -10.49 20.25
CA GLU A 166 9.39 -9.36 19.47
C GLU A 166 9.08 -8.02 20.13
N VAL A 167 7.91 -7.88 20.76
CA VAL A 167 7.53 -6.68 21.51
C VAL A 167 8.45 -6.50 22.73
N GLU A 168 8.75 -7.56 23.48
CA GLU A 168 9.70 -7.49 24.58
C GLU A 168 11.09 -7.07 24.10
N ARG A 169 11.59 -7.70 23.04
CA ARG A 169 12.90 -7.38 22.44
C ARG A 169 12.96 -5.93 21.97
N LEU A 170 11.94 -5.42 21.28
CA LEU A 170 11.88 -4.03 20.83
C LEU A 170 11.83 -3.06 22.01
N THR A 171 11.13 -3.41 23.08
CA THR A 171 11.05 -2.61 24.31
C THR A 171 12.43 -2.50 24.97
N GLU A 172 13.20 -3.57 25.03
CA GLU A 172 14.58 -3.55 25.54
C GLU A 172 15.51 -2.68 24.68
N VAL A 173 15.43 -2.82 23.35
CA VAL A 173 16.19 -1.99 22.42
C VAL A 173 15.86 -0.50 22.60
N LEU A 174 14.58 -0.16 22.76
CA LEU A 174 14.17 1.23 23.03
C LEU A 174 14.72 1.75 24.36
N LYS A 175 14.73 0.93 25.42
CA LYS A 175 15.33 1.30 26.71
C LYS A 175 16.82 1.62 26.58
N GLU A 176 17.58 0.79 25.87
CA GLU A 176 19.01 1.03 25.64
C GLU A 176 19.27 2.26 24.78
N ARG A 177 18.50 2.46 23.70
CA ARG A 177 18.59 3.68 22.87
C ARG A 177 18.26 4.94 23.66
N ASN A 178 17.30 4.89 24.57
CA ASN A 178 16.99 6.01 25.47
C ASN A 178 18.13 6.31 26.46
N LYS A 179 18.84 5.29 26.96
CA LYS A 179 20.04 5.48 27.78
C LYS A 179 21.16 6.13 26.95
N GLU A 180 21.39 5.66 25.73
CA GLU A 180 22.39 6.24 24.81
C GLU A 180 22.07 7.70 24.46
N SER A 181 20.81 8.01 24.16
CA SER A 181 20.37 9.37 23.86
C SER A 181 20.57 10.32 25.06
N ARG A 182 20.34 9.84 26.30
CA ARG A 182 20.69 10.60 27.52
C ARG A 182 22.20 10.85 27.63
N ARG A 183 23.03 9.84 27.38
CA ARG A 183 24.50 9.98 27.38
C ARG A 183 24.98 10.99 26.33
N LEU A 184 24.44 10.94 25.11
CA LEU A 184 24.78 11.88 24.04
C LEU A 184 24.39 13.32 24.37
N ARG A 185 23.21 13.53 25.00
CA ARG A 185 22.82 14.86 25.50
C ARG A 185 23.82 15.41 26.51
N SER A 186 24.19 14.61 27.52
CA SER A 186 25.21 15.02 28.49
C SER A 186 26.58 15.30 27.85
N SER A 187 26.99 14.51 26.85
CA SER A 187 28.22 14.77 26.10
C SER A 187 28.15 16.07 25.29
N PHE A 188 26.98 16.40 24.73
CA PHE A 188 26.78 17.65 24.00
C PHE A 188 26.84 18.85 24.94
N ASP A 189 26.22 18.75 26.12
CA ASP A 189 26.27 19.82 27.14
C ASP A 189 27.72 20.09 27.59
N ALA A 190 28.52 19.03 27.83
CA ALA A 190 29.94 19.17 28.15
C ALA A 190 30.75 19.84 27.01
N LEU A 191 30.47 19.47 25.75
CA LEU A 191 31.11 20.11 24.59
C LEU A 191 30.73 21.58 24.45
N LYS A 192 29.48 21.93 24.76
CA LYS A 192 29.01 23.31 24.76
C LYS A 192 29.73 24.15 25.81
N GLU A 193 29.85 23.64 27.03
CA GLU A 193 30.60 24.31 28.11
C GLU A 193 32.07 24.53 27.73
N LEU A 194 32.72 23.50 27.15
CA LEU A 194 34.09 23.64 26.66
C LEU A 194 34.21 24.69 25.55
N ASN A 195 33.25 24.72 24.61
CA ASN A 195 33.23 25.70 23.53
C ASN A 195 33.07 27.14 24.05
N ASP A 196 32.20 27.34 25.05
CA ASP A 196 31.99 28.64 25.68
C ASP A 196 33.25 29.09 26.45
N SER A 197 33.96 28.17 27.10
CA SER A 197 35.28 28.43 27.68
C SER A 197 36.31 28.85 26.63
N LEU A 198 36.38 28.14 25.50
CA LEU A 198 37.31 28.48 24.41
C LEU A 198 37.00 29.84 23.78
N LYS A 199 35.73 30.19 23.60
CA LYS A 199 35.33 31.54 23.14
C LYS A 199 35.81 32.62 24.11
N LYS A 200 35.70 32.38 25.42
CA LYS A 200 36.19 33.32 26.44
C LYS A 200 37.70 33.50 26.34
N GLN A 201 38.47 32.41 26.27
CA GLN A 201 39.92 32.46 26.08
C GLN A 201 40.32 33.17 24.78
N LEU A 202 39.61 32.90 23.68
CA LEU A 202 39.85 33.56 22.40
C LEU A 202 39.62 35.07 22.49
N ASN A 203 38.58 35.50 23.20
CA ASN A 203 38.30 36.92 23.41
C ASN A 203 39.37 37.59 24.29
N GLU A 204 39.83 36.92 25.33
CA GLU A 204 40.93 37.39 26.20
C GLU A 204 42.22 37.59 25.39
N VAL A 205 42.63 36.60 24.60
CA VAL A 205 43.82 36.67 23.74
C VAL A 205 43.66 37.75 22.65
N SER A 206 42.46 37.88 22.08
CA SER A 206 42.15 38.92 21.09
C SER A 206 42.32 40.33 21.68
N GLU A 207 41.86 40.54 22.92
CA GLU A 207 42.01 41.82 23.62
C GLU A 207 43.47 42.12 23.98
N GLU A 208 44.25 41.11 24.37
CA GLU A 208 45.70 41.26 24.55
C GLU A 208 46.41 41.63 23.25
N ASN A 209 46.08 40.96 22.14
CA ASN A 209 46.61 41.32 20.82
C ASN A 209 46.24 42.75 20.44
N ARG A 210 45.01 43.19 20.71
CA ARG A 210 44.58 44.58 20.48
C ARG A 210 45.45 45.57 21.26
N LYS A 211 45.78 45.27 22.52
CA LYS A 211 46.68 46.09 23.35
C LYS A 211 48.09 46.14 22.76
N LEU A 212 48.64 44.99 22.36
CA LEU A 212 49.96 44.91 21.73
C LEU A 212 49.99 45.66 20.39
N GLU A 213 48.93 45.59 19.59
CA GLU A 213 48.81 46.32 18.33
C GLU A 213 48.80 47.83 18.55
N VAL A 214 48.09 48.31 19.59
CA VAL A 214 48.13 49.74 19.98
C VAL A 214 49.54 50.14 20.42
N GLN A 215 50.24 49.30 21.18
CA GLN A 215 51.63 49.57 21.56
C GLN A 215 52.56 49.61 20.35
N ALA A 216 52.44 48.65 19.44
CA ALA A 216 53.21 48.59 18.20
C ALA A 216 52.99 49.86 17.35
N LYS A 217 51.73 50.31 17.19
CA LYS A 217 51.41 51.56 16.50
C LYS A 217 52.04 52.78 17.17
N ARG A 218 52.08 52.84 18.51
CA ARG A 218 52.76 53.93 19.25
C ARG A 218 54.27 53.91 19.02
N VAL A 219 54.90 52.74 19.06
CA VAL A 219 56.34 52.58 18.79
C VAL A 219 56.66 52.96 17.34
N GLN A 220 55.84 52.52 16.38
CA GLN A 220 55.96 52.91 14.98
C GLN A 220 55.87 54.42 14.79
N ALA A 221 54.88 55.07 15.40
CA ALA A 221 54.73 56.53 15.32
C ALA A 221 55.94 57.28 15.91
N ARG A 222 56.56 56.75 16.98
CA ARG A 222 57.81 57.30 17.54
C ARG A 222 58.98 57.12 16.57
N LEU A 223 59.09 55.95 15.94
CA LEU A 223 60.11 55.68 14.94
C LEU A 223 59.97 56.64 13.75
N ASP A 224 58.77 56.81 13.20
CA ASP A 224 58.49 57.71 12.08
C ASP A 224 58.79 59.19 12.45
N ASN A 225 58.55 59.58 13.70
CA ASN A 225 58.90 60.92 14.18
C ASN A 225 60.42 61.12 14.26
N LEU A 226 61.14 60.14 14.82
CA LEU A 226 62.60 60.16 14.88
C LEU A 226 63.22 60.13 13.49
N GLN A 227 62.67 59.34 12.57
CA GLN A 227 63.10 59.29 11.18
C GLN A 227 62.93 60.65 10.49
N ARG A 228 61.75 61.27 10.62
CA ARG A 228 61.53 62.63 10.11
C ARG A 228 62.48 63.66 10.71
N LYS A 229 62.85 63.53 12.00
CA LYS A 229 63.85 64.39 12.64
C LYS A 229 65.26 64.17 12.06
N CYS A 230 65.64 62.92 11.79
CA CYS A 230 66.92 62.58 11.16
C CYS A 230 66.98 63.10 9.72
N GLU A 231 65.91 62.94 8.95
CA GLU A 231 65.76 63.50 7.61
C GLU A 231 65.84 65.03 7.64
N PHE A 232 65.14 65.68 8.57
CA PHE A 232 65.21 67.13 8.75
C PHE A 232 66.64 67.61 9.08
N MET A 233 67.33 66.95 10.01
CA MET A 233 68.73 67.25 10.34
C MET A 233 69.67 67.04 9.13
N THR A 234 69.41 65.99 8.33
CA THR A 234 70.18 65.69 7.12
C THR A 234 69.96 66.77 6.05
N ILE A 235 68.71 67.19 5.82
CA ILE A 235 68.35 68.29 4.91
C ILE A 235 68.92 69.62 5.42
N GLN A 236 68.93 69.86 6.72
CA GLN A 236 69.51 71.07 7.31
C GLN A 236 71.04 71.11 7.16
N ARG A 237 71.73 69.96 7.26
CA ARG A 237 73.16 69.82 6.92
C ARG A 237 73.42 70.04 5.42
N LEU A 238 72.51 69.60 4.55
CA LEU A 238 72.60 69.84 3.10
C LEU A 238 72.30 71.30 2.72
N LYS A 239 71.64 72.08 3.59
CA LYS A 239 71.38 73.52 3.41
C LYS A 239 72.59 74.43 3.68
N GLY A 240 73.72 73.87 4.12
CA GLY A 240 74.99 74.56 4.37
C GLY A 240 75.97 74.58 3.20
N ASN A 241 75.60 74.12 2.00
CA ASN A 241 76.48 74.18 0.82
C ASN A 241 75.65 74.16 -0.48
N PRO A 242 75.79 75.12 -1.41
CA PRO A 242 75.08 75.07 -2.69
C PRO A 242 75.92 74.27 -3.70
N HIS A 243 75.42 73.11 -4.16
CA HIS A 243 75.23 72.82 -5.59
C HIS A 243 74.77 71.38 -5.88
N ALA A 244 73.60 71.34 -6.52
CA ALA A 244 73.17 70.51 -7.64
C ALA A 244 73.29 68.96 -7.60
N ALA A 245 72.10 68.36 -7.44
CA ALA A 245 71.46 67.39 -8.33
C ALA A 245 72.12 66.01 -8.56
N HIS A 246 71.42 64.95 -8.11
CA HIS A 246 70.47 64.25 -8.98
C HIS A 246 69.58 63.30 -8.17
N GLU A 247 68.26 63.52 -8.25
CA GLU A 247 67.24 62.62 -7.70
C GLU A 247 67.19 61.32 -8.51
N ALA A 248 67.17 60.20 -7.79
CA ALA A 248 66.72 58.91 -8.30
C ALA A 248 65.49 58.49 -7.49
N LYS A 249 64.40 58.22 -8.22
CA LYS A 249 63.35 57.22 -7.94
C LYS A 249 62.68 57.26 -6.55
N SER A 250 61.42 57.68 -6.51
CA SER A 250 60.28 56.75 -6.45
C SER A 250 58.98 57.51 -6.16
N LEU A 251 58.06 57.53 -7.12
CA LEU A 251 56.68 57.95 -6.88
C LEU A 251 55.79 56.70 -6.95
N LYS A 252 54.95 56.56 -5.92
CA LYS A 252 53.72 55.72 -5.83
C LYS A 252 53.90 54.25 -5.47
N GLN A 253 53.82 53.96 -4.17
CA GLN A 253 53.18 52.74 -3.68
C GLN A 253 51.68 53.06 -3.54
N GLU A 254 50.89 52.62 -4.51
CA GLU A 254 49.44 52.60 -4.46
C GLU A 254 49.00 51.53 -3.46
N LYS A 255 48.20 51.95 -2.47
CA LYS A 255 47.59 51.06 -1.48
C LYS A 255 46.70 50.05 -2.18
N VAL A 256 47.12 48.79 -2.12
CA VAL A 256 46.27 47.61 -2.29
C VAL A 256 45.06 47.71 -1.36
N PRO A 257 43.82 47.71 -1.86
CA PRO A 257 42.65 47.41 -1.04
C PRO A 257 42.58 45.89 -0.86
N VAL A 258 42.79 45.42 0.36
CA VAL A 258 42.47 44.03 0.75
C VAL A 258 40.97 43.84 0.56
N SER A 259 40.61 43.11 -0.49
CA SER A 259 39.27 42.61 -0.75
C SER A 259 38.86 41.62 0.35
N LYS A 260 37.81 41.96 1.12
CA LYS A 260 37.10 41.01 1.96
C LYS A 260 36.43 39.94 1.07
N PRO A 261 36.55 38.64 1.35
CA PRO A 261 35.75 37.64 0.64
C PRO A 261 34.37 37.60 1.29
N HIS A 262 33.40 38.27 0.69
CA HIS A 262 31.98 38.05 0.99
C HIS A 262 31.25 37.78 -0.33
N LYS A 263 31.45 36.57 -0.86
CA LYS A 263 30.52 35.92 -1.77
C LYS A 263 30.46 34.44 -1.40
N VAL A 264 29.55 34.12 -0.48
CA VAL A 264 29.01 32.76 -0.39
C VAL A 264 28.44 32.45 -1.78
N PRO A 265 28.80 31.34 -2.44
CA PRO A 265 28.37 31.10 -3.81
C PRO A 265 26.87 30.80 -3.81
N LEU A 266 26.07 31.71 -4.36
CA LEU A 266 24.64 31.52 -4.70
C LEU A 266 24.36 30.35 -5.67
N ASN A 267 25.41 29.69 -6.16
CA ASN A 267 25.36 28.75 -7.27
C ASN A 267 25.68 27.29 -6.87
N GLY A 268 26.18 27.04 -5.65
CA GLY A 268 26.64 25.70 -5.25
C GLY A 268 25.54 24.63 -5.26
N GLN A 269 24.37 24.94 -4.68
CA GLN A 269 23.26 23.97 -4.55
C GLN A 269 22.47 23.75 -5.86
N VAL A 270 22.41 24.77 -6.75
CA VAL A 270 21.78 24.63 -8.08
C VAL A 270 22.62 23.70 -8.95
N TYR A 271 23.95 23.85 -8.90
CA TYR A 271 24.85 22.93 -9.58
C TYR A 271 24.90 21.56 -8.92
N GLU A 272 24.69 21.44 -7.61
CA GLU A 272 24.62 20.13 -6.94
C GLU A 272 23.46 19.29 -7.49
N LEU A 273 22.26 19.86 -7.62
CA LEU A 273 21.12 19.17 -8.22
C LEU A 273 21.38 18.81 -9.69
N LEU A 274 21.95 19.75 -10.46
CA LEU A 274 22.31 19.52 -11.85
C LEU A 274 23.40 18.44 -11.99
N THR A 275 24.40 18.42 -11.10
CA THR A 275 25.47 17.43 -11.06
C THR A 275 24.89 16.05 -10.76
N VAL A 276 23.99 15.93 -9.79
CA VAL A 276 23.29 14.66 -9.51
C VAL A 276 22.47 14.19 -10.71
N PHE A 277 21.78 15.10 -11.41
CA PHE A 277 21.06 14.75 -12.64
C PHE A 277 21.99 14.33 -13.77
N MET A 278 23.08 15.06 -14.00
CA MET A 278 24.05 14.77 -15.04
C MET A 278 24.77 13.44 -14.78
N ASP A 279 25.09 13.14 -13.52
CA ASP A 279 25.64 11.85 -13.08
C ASP A 279 24.63 10.72 -13.31
N TRP A 280 23.36 10.91 -12.90
CA TRP A 280 22.31 9.90 -13.11
C TRP A 280 21.97 9.67 -14.59
N ILE A 281 21.90 10.72 -15.41
CA ILE A 281 21.68 10.62 -16.85
C ILE A 281 22.89 9.95 -17.51
N SER A 282 24.12 10.36 -17.15
CA SER A 282 25.35 9.72 -17.63
C SER A 282 25.36 8.23 -17.29
N ASP A 283 25.07 7.85 -16.06
CA ASP A 283 24.97 6.44 -15.64
C ASP A 283 23.91 5.68 -16.45
N HIS A 284 22.72 6.26 -16.67
CA HIS A 284 21.66 5.58 -17.42
C HIS A 284 21.97 5.42 -18.92
N HIS A 285 22.65 6.40 -19.53
CA HIS A 285 22.99 6.38 -20.95
C HIS A 285 24.30 5.62 -21.24
N LEU A 286 25.29 5.68 -20.35
CA LEU A 286 26.56 4.97 -20.47
C LEU A 286 26.45 3.50 -20.04
N SER A 287 25.53 3.15 -19.11
CA SER A 287 25.27 1.75 -18.76
C SER A 287 24.61 0.96 -19.90
N LYS A 288 23.87 1.63 -20.80
CA LYS A 288 23.31 1.02 -22.02
C LYS A 288 24.38 0.70 -23.07
N LEU A 289 25.50 1.41 -23.07
CA LEU A 289 26.60 1.21 -24.03
C LEU A 289 27.39 -0.08 -23.77
N LYS A 290 27.35 -0.62 -22.54
CA LYS A 290 28.10 -1.83 -22.17
C LYS A 290 27.46 -3.15 -22.59
N HIS A 291 26.28 -3.14 -23.24
CA HIS A 291 25.52 -4.36 -23.49
C HIS A 291 25.65 -4.93 -24.92
N GLU A 292 26.41 -4.29 -25.82
CA GLU A 292 26.57 -4.73 -27.21
C GLU A 292 27.95 -5.31 -27.57
N GLU A 293 28.95 -5.26 -26.68
CA GLU A 293 30.26 -5.90 -26.94
C GLU A 293 30.57 -6.97 -25.89
N SER A 294 29.89 -8.11 -25.97
CA SER A 294 30.44 -9.36 -25.40
C SER A 294 29.89 -10.56 -26.17
N GLY A 295 30.59 -10.92 -27.24
CA GLY A 295 30.42 -12.21 -27.90
C GLY A 295 30.94 -13.33 -26.99
N MET A 296 30.26 -14.48 -27.11
CA MET A 296 30.54 -15.80 -26.53
C MET A 296 30.30 -16.00 -25.01
N ASP A 297 29.33 -16.90 -24.80
CA ASP A 297 29.24 -17.93 -23.76
C ASP A 297 28.53 -17.62 -22.42
N GLY A 298 27.57 -18.50 -22.09
CA GLY A 298 26.94 -18.69 -20.76
C GLY A 298 25.92 -17.64 -20.28
N GLU A 299 24.62 -18.01 -20.29
CA GLU A 299 23.48 -17.44 -19.55
C GLU A 299 23.60 -15.99 -19.00
N LYS A 300 23.16 -15.01 -19.81
CA LYS A 300 22.95 -13.62 -19.34
C LYS A 300 21.76 -13.55 -18.38
N ALA A 301 22.05 -13.40 -17.08
CA ALA A 301 21.08 -12.91 -16.10
C ALA A 301 20.70 -11.46 -16.45
N LEU A 302 19.55 -11.30 -17.12
CA LEU A 302 18.94 -10.01 -17.39
C LEU A 302 18.71 -9.26 -16.05
N PRO A 303 19.09 -7.98 -15.92
CA PRO A 303 18.84 -7.22 -14.69
C PRO A 303 17.35 -7.26 -14.36
N THR A 304 16.98 -7.91 -13.26
CA THR A 304 15.58 -8.04 -12.87
C THR A 304 15.03 -6.64 -12.63
N PHE A 305 13.84 -6.32 -13.18
CA PHE A 305 13.16 -5.02 -12.99
C PHE A 305 13.09 -4.54 -11.53
N ALA A 306 13.18 -5.45 -10.56
CA ALA A 306 13.27 -5.16 -9.13
C ALA A 306 14.57 -4.43 -8.74
N SER A 307 15.72 -4.79 -9.33
CA SER A 307 17.02 -4.17 -9.02
C SER A 307 17.08 -2.71 -9.48
N GLN A 308 16.57 -2.42 -10.69
CA GLN A 308 16.48 -1.05 -11.20
C GLN A 308 15.51 -0.18 -10.39
N ARG A 309 14.43 -0.76 -9.87
CA ARG A 309 13.45 -0.05 -9.03
C ARG A 309 14.08 0.40 -7.70
N ASN A 310 14.87 -0.47 -7.08
CA ASN A 310 15.53 -0.16 -5.81
C ASN A 310 16.59 0.94 -5.99
N ASP A 311 17.34 0.96 -7.09
CA ASP A 311 18.28 2.04 -7.44
C ASP A 311 17.56 3.40 -7.61
N ILE A 312 16.46 3.43 -8.36
CA ILE A 312 15.68 4.67 -8.55
C ILE A 312 15.13 5.19 -7.22
N GLN A 313 14.62 4.29 -6.37
CA GLN A 313 14.07 4.67 -5.07
C GLN A 313 15.15 5.28 -4.17
N GLU A 314 16.34 4.67 -4.11
CA GLU A 314 17.47 5.20 -3.34
C GLU A 314 17.90 6.60 -3.81
N LYS A 315 17.94 6.81 -5.13
CA LYS A 315 18.22 8.12 -5.74
C LYS A 315 17.16 9.15 -5.36
N CYS A 316 15.87 8.80 -5.43
CA CYS A 316 14.79 9.70 -5.01
C CYS A 316 14.86 10.09 -3.53
N VAL A 317 15.23 9.16 -2.63
CA VAL A 317 15.43 9.45 -1.20
C VAL A 317 16.54 10.48 -0.97
N LYS A 318 17.64 10.41 -1.75
CA LYS A 318 18.74 11.39 -1.68
C LYS A 318 18.39 12.74 -2.32
N LEU A 319 17.55 12.73 -3.35
CA LEU A 319 17.23 13.91 -4.17
C LEU A 319 16.18 14.82 -3.53
N LEU A 320 15.17 14.25 -2.87
CA LEU A 320 14.06 15.00 -2.28
C LEU A 320 14.50 16.07 -1.26
N PRO A 321 15.49 15.84 -0.37
CA PRO A 321 16.02 16.89 0.51
C PRO A 321 16.61 18.07 -0.27
N VAL A 322 17.44 17.79 -1.30
CA VAL A 322 18.05 18.81 -2.16
C VAL A 322 16.98 19.62 -2.88
N MET A 323 15.96 18.93 -3.40
CA MET A 323 14.81 19.59 -4.04
C MET A 323 14.00 20.46 -3.07
N THR A 324 13.87 20.04 -1.81
CA THR A 324 13.18 20.82 -0.78
C THR A 324 13.93 22.11 -0.49
N GLU A 325 15.26 22.08 -0.49
CA GLU A 325 16.09 23.29 -0.36
C GLU A 325 15.98 24.17 -1.61
N GLN A 326 16.01 23.58 -2.80
CA GLN A 326 15.82 24.32 -4.06
C GLN A 326 14.45 25.00 -4.16
N LEU A 327 13.40 24.39 -3.58
CA LEU A 327 12.07 24.98 -3.54
C LEU A 327 12.08 26.38 -2.89
N GLN A 328 12.95 26.61 -1.89
CA GLN A 328 13.07 27.91 -1.21
C GLN A 328 13.57 29.04 -2.12
N TRP A 329 14.21 28.70 -3.24
CA TRP A 329 14.77 29.65 -4.18
C TRP A 329 13.85 29.93 -5.38
N MET A 330 12.76 29.18 -5.52
CA MET A 330 11.81 29.33 -6.63
C MET A 330 11.20 30.73 -6.82
N PRO A 331 11.04 31.58 -5.79
CA PRO A 331 10.64 32.98 -6.00
C PRO A 331 11.62 33.80 -6.88
N PHE A 332 12.86 33.34 -7.02
CA PHE A 332 13.90 33.96 -7.85
C PHE A 332 14.07 33.27 -9.22
N VAL A 333 13.43 32.12 -9.42
CA VAL A 333 13.51 31.32 -10.64
C VAL A 333 12.34 31.67 -11.57
N ASN A 334 12.57 31.59 -12.88
CA ASN A 334 11.53 31.83 -13.88
C ASN A 334 10.30 30.93 -13.62
N ALA A 335 9.11 31.53 -13.57
CA ALA A 335 7.84 30.85 -13.30
C ALA A 335 7.58 29.67 -14.27
N LYS A 336 8.11 29.72 -15.50
CA LYS A 336 8.01 28.61 -16.47
C LYS A 336 8.67 27.31 -15.99
N LEU A 337 9.62 27.39 -15.06
CA LEU A 337 10.31 26.24 -14.48
C LEU A 337 9.59 25.65 -13.26
N HIS A 338 8.57 26.35 -12.74
CA HIS A 338 7.86 25.91 -11.53
C HIS A 338 7.08 24.62 -11.76
N GLU A 339 6.35 24.52 -12.87
CA GLU A 339 5.60 23.32 -13.22
C GLU A 339 6.50 22.09 -13.48
N PRO A 340 7.54 22.15 -14.34
CA PRO A 340 8.46 21.03 -14.50
C PRO A 340 9.12 20.58 -13.19
N PHE A 341 9.49 21.53 -12.33
CA PHE A 341 10.10 21.22 -11.04
C PHE A 341 9.13 20.49 -10.11
N VAL A 342 7.90 21.00 -9.96
CA VAL A 342 6.85 20.38 -9.14
C VAL A 342 6.42 19.02 -9.72
N LYS A 343 6.36 18.88 -11.04
CA LYS A 343 6.09 17.59 -11.72
C LYS A 343 7.16 16.56 -11.37
N PHE A 344 8.43 16.98 -11.32
CA PHE A 344 9.53 16.10 -10.94
C PHE A 344 9.53 15.75 -9.43
N ILE A 345 9.14 16.69 -8.56
CA ILE A 345 8.89 16.39 -7.13
C ILE A 345 7.84 15.29 -7.01
N TYR A 346 6.67 15.48 -7.63
CA TYR A 346 5.58 14.53 -7.55
C TYR A 346 5.98 13.15 -8.10
N TRP A 347 6.70 13.12 -9.22
CA TRP A 347 7.24 11.87 -9.78
C TRP A 347 8.17 11.17 -8.77
N SER A 348 9.11 11.90 -8.16
CA SER A 348 10.03 11.35 -7.15
C SER A 348 9.29 10.76 -5.95
N LEU A 349 8.24 11.44 -5.49
CA LEU A 349 7.38 10.92 -4.42
C LEU A 349 6.69 9.61 -4.79
N ARG A 350 6.25 9.47 -6.04
CA ARG A 350 5.60 8.22 -6.50
C ARG A 350 6.55 7.03 -6.53
N GLN A 351 7.84 7.26 -6.76
CA GLN A 351 8.85 6.19 -6.75
C GLN A 351 9.06 5.59 -5.35
N LEU A 352 8.80 6.37 -4.29
CA LEU A 352 8.93 5.89 -2.90
C LEU A 352 7.88 4.84 -2.52
N ASP A 353 6.68 4.87 -3.11
CA ASP A 353 5.61 3.92 -2.76
C ASP A 353 5.79 2.55 -3.41
N ALA A 354 6.62 2.47 -4.46
CA ALA A 354 6.76 1.29 -5.32
C ALA A 354 7.42 0.08 -4.62
N GLY A 355 8.09 0.30 -3.48
CA GLY A 355 8.64 -0.77 -2.63
C GLY A 355 7.57 -1.50 -1.79
N THR A 356 6.43 -0.86 -1.52
CA THR A 356 5.34 -1.41 -0.69
C THR A 356 4.20 -2.03 -1.52
N GLN A 357 4.25 -1.89 -2.86
CA GLN A 357 3.18 -2.29 -3.78
C GLN A 357 3.53 -3.50 -4.68
N SER A 358 4.50 -4.34 -4.31
CA SER A 358 4.90 -5.48 -5.16
C SER A 358 3.84 -6.58 -5.34
N GLU A 359 2.70 -6.51 -4.66
CA GLU A 359 1.55 -7.40 -4.89
C GLU A 359 0.55 -6.90 -5.95
N PHE A 360 0.73 -5.68 -6.50
CA PHE A 360 -0.35 -5.01 -7.23
C PHE A 360 0.03 -4.68 -8.68
N ARG A 361 -0.15 -5.65 -9.59
CA ARG A 361 -0.35 -5.31 -11.00
C ARG A 361 -1.17 -6.37 -11.74
N PHE A 362 -2.40 -6.02 -12.10
CA PHE A 362 -2.99 -6.42 -13.37
C PHE A 362 -3.29 -5.14 -14.18
N THR A 363 -2.64 -5.07 -15.35
CA THR A 363 -2.89 -4.23 -16.54
C THR A 363 -3.14 -2.72 -16.41
N ALA A 364 -2.14 -1.93 -16.80
CA ALA A 364 -2.21 -1.07 -18.00
C ALA A 364 -0.78 -0.64 -18.37
N LYS A 365 -0.29 -1.07 -19.54
CA LYS A 365 0.91 -0.50 -20.17
C LYS A 365 0.57 0.92 -20.59
N TRP A 366 1.22 1.91 -19.98
CA TRP A 366 1.36 3.24 -20.55
C TRP A 366 2.86 3.52 -20.68
N SER A 367 3.28 3.71 -21.94
CA SER A 367 4.66 3.91 -22.35
C SER A 367 5.15 5.28 -21.85
N THR A 368 6.35 5.30 -21.29
CA THR A 368 7.15 6.49 -20.91
C THR A 368 7.61 7.29 -22.14
N GLU A 369 6.71 7.60 -23.07
CA GLU A 369 7.06 8.21 -24.37
C GLU A 369 7.07 9.76 -24.35
N SER A 370 6.70 10.41 -23.24
CA SER A 370 6.54 11.88 -23.22
C SER A 370 7.84 12.69 -23.18
N PHE A 371 9.02 12.04 -23.24
CA PHE A 371 10.31 12.71 -23.35
C PHE A 371 11.11 12.20 -24.57
N ARG A 372 10.55 12.33 -25.77
CA ARG A 372 11.38 12.26 -26.99
C ARG A 372 10.77 13.13 -28.10
N LYS A 373 11.32 14.32 -28.31
CA LYS A 373 11.26 14.95 -29.64
C LYS A 373 12.43 14.39 -30.47
N PRO A 374 12.23 13.89 -31.70
CA PRO A 374 13.35 13.50 -32.55
C PRO A 374 14.04 14.75 -33.10
N LEU A 375 15.37 14.82 -32.98
CA LEU A 375 16.20 15.66 -33.85
C LEU A 375 16.33 14.98 -35.23
N PRO A 376 16.40 15.71 -36.35
CA PRO A 376 16.44 15.12 -37.69
C PRO A 376 17.80 14.47 -38.02
N PRO A 377 17.83 13.48 -38.94
CA PRO A 377 19.01 12.69 -39.22
C PRO A 377 19.86 13.32 -40.32
N HIS A 378 20.98 13.91 -39.96
CA HIS A 378 22.17 13.90 -40.82
C HIS A 378 23.41 14.10 -39.95
N MET A 379 24.50 13.45 -40.35
CA MET A 379 25.80 13.33 -39.68
C MET A 379 25.99 12.04 -38.86
N HIS A 380 25.84 10.89 -39.54
CA HIS A 380 26.80 9.80 -39.34
C HIS A 380 27.88 9.95 -40.40
N SER A 381 29.11 10.26 -39.99
CA SER A 381 30.29 9.71 -40.65
C SER A 381 31.55 9.97 -39.82
N LEU A 382 32.44 8.98 -39.88
CA LEU A 382 33.86 9.01 -39.54
C LEU A 382 34.20 8.86 -38.05
N LEU A 383 34.62 7.66 -37.65
CA LEU A 383 36.06 7.33 -37.65
C LEU A 383 36.26 5.86 -37.26
N THR A 384 36.71 5.09 -38.25
CA THR A 384 37.56 3.92 -38.09
C THR A 384 38.90 4.36 -37.51
N THR A 385 39.51 3.59 -36.60
CA THR A 385 40.93 3.21 -36.63
C THR A 385 41.35 2.36 -35.41
N SER A 386 41.79 1.14 -35.73
CA SER A 386 42.94 0.40 -35.21
C SER A 386 43.26 0.39 -33.70
N VAL A 387 43.06 -0.80 -33.12
CA VAL A 387 43.81 -1.37 -31.99
C VAL A 387 45.27 -1.63 -32.39
N PRO A 388 46.23 -1.53 -31.46
CA PRO A 388 47.01 -2.73 -31.14
C PRO A 388 47.13 -2.99 -29.61
N PRO A 389 47.49 -4.23 -29.23
CA PRO A 389 47.33 -4.77 -27.89
C PRO A 389 48.61 -4.65 -27.07
N ASP A 390 48.46 -4.61 -25.74
CA ASP A 390 49.39 -5.14 -24.72
C ASP A 390 48.69 -4.87 -23.37
N GLY A 391 48.38 -5.83 -22.49
CA GLY A 391 49.05 -7.08 -22.24
C GLY A 391 49.83 -7.01 -20.93
N THR A 392 49.18 -6.73 -19.79
CA THR A 392 49.76 -7.08 -18.48
C THR A 392 48.70 -7.23 -17.40
N PHE A 393 48.45 -8.48 -17.02
CA PHE A 393 47.79 -8.87 -15.78
C PHE A 393 48.73 -8.60 -14.60
N VAL A 394 48.21 -7.93 -13.57
CA VAL A 394 48.77 -8.01 -12.21
C VAL A 394 47.63 -8.41 -11.29
N THR A 395 47.65 -9.67 -10.88
CA THR A 395 46.89 -10.21 -9.75
C THR A 395 47.56 -9.76 -8.46
N VAL A 396 46.84 -9.05 -7.59
CA VAL A 396 47.17 -8.98 -6.16
C VAL A 396 45.93 -9.35 -5.37
N ASP A 397 46.04 -10.53 -4.78
CA ASP A 397 45.19 -11.07 -3.73
C ASP A 397 45.37 -10.24 -2.46
N GLY A 398 44.28 -9.92 -1.77
CA GLY A 398 44.27 -8.91 -0.71
C GLY A 398 43.00 -8.97 0.13
N SER A 399 42.89 -10.05 0.91
CA SER A 399 41.89 -10.25 1.96
C SER A 399 41.80 -9.05 2.92
N ALA A 400 40.67 -8.34 2.89
CA ALA A 400 40.32 -7.33 3.89
C ALA A 400 38.90 -7.60 4.42
N ARG A 401 38.87 -8.16 5.63
CA ARG A 401 37.72 -8.46 6.48
C ARG A 401 36.96 -7.16 6.82
N ALA A 402 35.93 -6.83 6.06
CA ALA A 402 35.03 -5.71 6.34
C ALA A 402 33.87 -6.17 7.24
N ARG A 403 33.74 -5.49 8.39
CA ARG A 403 32.73 -5.72 9.43
C ARG A 403 31.33 -5.49 8.84
N HIS A 404 30.44 -6.47 8.98
CA HIS A 404 29.04 -6.33 8.63
C HIS A 404 28.35 -5.32 9.55
N HIS A 405 28.15 -4.11 9.06
CA HIS A 405 27.17 -3.18 9.62
C HIS A 405 25.76 -3.70 9.28
N HIS A 406 24.93 -3.81 10.31
CA HIS A 406 23.59 -4.41 10.23
C HIS A 406 22.64 -3.48 9.45
N PRO A 407 22.08 -3.89 8.30
CA PRO A 407 21.32 -3.01 7.39
C PRO A 407 19.97 -2.50 7.96
N GLN A 408 19.46 -3.07 9.05
CA GLN A 408 18.18 -2.68 9.63
C GLN A 408 18.20 -1.33 10.37
N CYS A 409 19.32 -0.94 11.00
CA CYS A 409 19.41 0.34 11.72
C CYS A 409 19.50 1.56 10.79
N GLU A 410 20.14 1.43 9.63
CA GLU A 410 20.19 2.51 8.64
C GLU A 410 18.84 2.73 7.95
N VAL A 411 18.08 1.67 7.68
CA VAL A 411 16.75 1.77 7.05
C VAL A 411 15.78 2.54 7.94
N HIS A 412 15.79 2.29 9.26
CA HIS A 412 14.89 2.97 10.20
C HIS A 412 15.22 4.46 10.39
N ILE A 413 16.52 4.83 10.38
CA ILE A 413 16.95 6.25 10.45
C ILE A 413 16.61 6.97 9.14
N ARG A 414 16.88 6.34 7.97
CA ARG A 414 16.54 6.89 6.64
C ARG A 414 15.04 7.15 6.47
N HIS A 415 14.16 6.27 7.00
CA HIS A 415 12.71 6.49 6.96
C HIS A 415 12.26 7.67 7.84
N SER A 416 12.81 7.83 9.05
CA SER A 416 12.44 8.94 9.96
C SER A 416 12.83 10.33 9.44
N THR A 417 14.03 10.46 8.86
CA THR A 417 14.51 11.72 8.23
C THR A 417 13.69 12.08 7.01
N MET A 418 13.19 11.08 6.28
CA MET A 418 12.36 11.32 5.10
C MET A 418 10.97 11.83 5.48
N THR A 419 10.35 11.34 6.55
CA THR A 419 9.04 11.87 7.01
C THR A 419 9.08 13.37 7.31
N SER A 420 10.12 13.86 8.00
CA SER A 420 10.28 15.29 8.27
C SER A 420 10.53 16.11 7.00
N THR A 421 11.38 15.61 6.10
CA THR A 421 11.67 16.25 4.81
C THR A 421 10.41 16.37 3.97
N LEU A 422 9.64 15.29 3.84
CA LEU A 422 8.39 15.25 3.09
C LEU A 422 7.37 16.22 3.69
N ARG A 423 7.19 16.22 5.01
CA ARG A 423 6.27 17.16 5.67
C ARG A 423 6.66 18.62 5.40
N ARG A 424 7.94 18.97 5.55
CA ARG A 424 8.44 20.33 5.24
C ARG A 424 8.19 20.71 3.79
N LEU A 425 8.49 19.81 2.86
CA LEU A 425 8.24 19.98 1.43
C LEU A 425 6.75 20.28 1.15
N GLY A 426 5.85 19.49 1.75
CA GLY A 426 4.41 19.70 1.63
C GLY A 426 3.94 21.04 2.19
N GLU A 427 4.45 21.43 3.36
CA GLU A 427 4.13 22.71 3.98
C GLU A 427 4.61 23.91 3.15
N ASP A 428 5.82 23.83 2.58
CA ASP A 428 6.39 24.89 1.73
C ASP A 428 5.61 25.03 0.40
N ILE A 429 5.18 23.91 -0.20
CA ILE A 429 4.30 23.91 -1.39
C ILE A 429 2.93 24.52 -1.07
N PHE A 430 2.37 24.19 0.09
CA PHE A 430 1.05 24.65 0.51
C PHE A 430 1.02 26.15 0.84
N LYS A 431 1.93 26.61 1.73
CA LYS A 431 2.01 28.01 2.16
C LYS A 431 2.54 28.92 1.06
N GLY A 432 3.32 28.36 0.15
CA GLY A 432 4.16 29.13 -0.77
C GLY A 432 5.43 29.59 -0.07
N VAL A 433 6.45 29.86 -0.87
CA VAL A 433 7.76 30.29 -0.37
C VAL A 433 7.84 31.81 -0.47
N VAL A 434 8.08 32.45 0.68
CA VAL A 434 8.22 33.91 0.81
C VAL A 434 9.64 34.23 1.24
N THR A 435 10.23 35.23 0.60
CA THR A 435 11.54 35.75 0.97
C THR A 435 11.39 36.64 2.22
N LYS A 436 11.85 36.19 3.39
CA LYS A 436 12.14 37.10 4.49
C LYS A 436 13.42 37.84 4.12
N GLY A 437 13.32 39.13 3.83
CA GLY A 437 14.46 39.96 3.45
C GLY A 437 15.61 39.77 4.45
N LEU A 438 16.77 39.40 3.94
CA LEU A 438 18.03 39.50 4.68
C LEU A 438 18.27 41.00 4.89
N GLN A 439 17.92 41.54 6.06
CA GLN A 439 18.38 42.87 6.43
C GLN A 439 19.88 42.80 6.71
N GLY A 440 20.67 43.17 5.70
CA GLY A 440 22.02 43.68 5.84
C GLY A 440 22.07 45.05 5.17
N ASN A 441 22.17 46.10 5.97
CA ASN A 441 22.20 47.51 5.55
C ASN A 441 23.21 47.75 4.40
N SER A 442 22.76 48.36 3.30
CA SER A 442 23.46 49.48 2.63
C SER A 442 22.66 50.07 1.45
N PHE A 443 22.18 51.30 1.65
CA PHE A 443 21.90 52.41 0.72
C PHE A 443 21.04 52.25 -0.56
N GLU A 444 19.85 52.84 -0.46
CA GLU A 444 19.14 53.75 -1.40
C GLU A 444 19.31 53.59 -2.92
N HIS A 445 18.27 53.08 -3.59
CA HIS A 445 17.42 53.85 -4.51
C HIS A 445 16.22 53.04 -5.04
N SER A 446 15.03 53.64 -4.90
CA SER A 446 13.78 53.49 -5.67
C SER A 446 13.06 52.13 -5.79
N GLY A 447 11.84 52.10 -5.24
CA GLY A 447 10.75 51.19 -5.61
C GLY A 447 10.51 50.08 -4.60
N GLU A 448 9.40 50.15 -3.84
CA GLU A 448 8.91 49.08 -2.97
C GLU A 448 8.88 47.72 -3.70
N SER A 449 9.93 46.92 -3.57
CA SER A 449 9.91 45.56 -4.08
C SER A 449 9.09 44.71 -3.11
N LYS A 450 7.81 44.51 -3.42
CA LYS A 450 6.96 43.51 -2.74
C LYS A 450 7.73 42.18 -2.61
N PRO A 451 7.63 41.48 -1.47
CA PRO A 451 8.29 40.19 -1.31
C PRO A 451 7.87 39.25 -2.44
N LYS A 452 8.84 38.82 -3.26
CA LYS A 452 8.58 37.82 -4.30
C LYS A 452 8.16 36.52 -3.61
N THR A 453 6.95 36.08 -3.92
CA THR A 453 6.34 34.87 -3.37
C THR A 453 6.13 33.88 -4.52
N ALA A 454 6.62 32.65 -4.37
CA ALA A 454 6.25 31.56 -5.26
C ALA A 454 5.03 30.85 -4.67
N ALA A 455 3.87 31.04 -5.30
CA ALA A 455 2.64 30.37 -4.92
C ALA A 455 2.42 29.13 -5.80
N PHE A 456 2.50 27.94 -5.22
CA PHE A 456 2.31 26.68 -5.92
C PHE A 456 0.87 26.17 -5.77
N PHE A 457 0.46 25.90 -4.53
CA PHE A 457 -0.90 25.45 -4.20
C PHE A 457 -1.98 26.47 -4.58
N LYS A 458 -1.69 27.77 -4.48
CA LYS A 458 -2.62 28.85 -4.87
C LYS A 458 -2.36 29.41 -6.27
N SER A 459 -1.67 28.64 -7.12
CA SER A 459 -1.36 29.07 -8.49
C SER A 459 -2.63 29.21 -9.35
N SER A 460 -2.59 30.16 -10.28
CA SER A 460 -3.60 30.30 -11.35
C SER A 460 -3.43 29.25 -12.44
N SER A 461 -2.24 28.65 -12.57
CA SER A 461 -2.02 27.51 -13.48
C SER A 461 -2.64 26.25 -12.86
N LEU A 462 -3.67 25.71 -13.54
CA LEU A 462 -4.37 24.51 -13.11
C LEU A 462 -3.41 23.30 -13.00
N PRO A 463 -2.55 22.98 -13.99
CA PRO A 463 -1.58 21.89 -13.86
C PRO A 463 -0.65 22.00 -12.64
N LEU A 464 -0.13 23.21 -12.39
CA LEU A 464 0.76 23.46 -11.25
C LEU A 464 0.01 23.34 -9.91
N ARG A 465 -1.19 23.95 -9.81
CA ARG A 465 -2.06 23.85 -8.63
C ARG A 465 -2.42 22.40 -8.36
N PHE A 466 -2.84 21.65 -9.37
CA PHE A 466 -3.28 20.27 -9.25
C PHE A 466 -2.17 19.35 -8.72
N LEU A 467 -0.96 19.43 -9.30
CA LEU A 467 0.19 18.68 -8.80
C LEU A 467 0.56 19.07 -7.38
N SER A 468 0.53 20.37 -7.07
CA SER A 468 0.79 20.88 -5.72
C SER A 468 -0.21 20.30 -4.72
N THR A 469 -1.48 20.25 -5.07
CA THR A 469 -2.55 19.61 -4.27
C THR A 469 -2.25 18.14 -4.01
N LEU A 470 -1.84 17.36 -5.03
CA LEU A 470 -1.49 15.94 -4.84
C LEU A 470 -0.25 15.76 -3.96
N ILE A 471 0.76 16.64 -4.07
CA ILE A 471 1.94 16.59 -3.20
C ILE A 471 1.55 16.88 -1.76
N VAL A 472 0.72 17.89 -1.50
CA VAL A 472 0.22 18.21 -0.16
C VAL A 472 -0.54 17.03 0.43
N LEU A 473 -1.48 16.45 -0.32
CA LEU A 473 -2.22 15.25 0.11
C LEU A 473 -1.27 14.08 0.44
N LYS A 474 -0.15 13.96 -0.27
CA LYS A 474 0.79 12.85 -0.06
C LYS A 474 1.76 13.07 1.11
N THR A 475 2.02 14.31 1.50
CA THR A 475 3.15 14.66 2.38
C THR A 475 2.75 15.31 3.70
N VAL A 476 1.56 15.89 3.77
CA VAL A 476 1.06 16.60 4.96
C VAL A 476 0.04 15.74 5.71
N THR A 477 0.03 15.83 7.03
CA THR A 477 -0.92 15.12 7.91
C THR A 477 -1.88 16.04 8.67
N GLN A 478 -1.65 17.37 8.63
CA GLN A 478 -2.49 18.36 9.29
C GLN A 478 -3.89 18.41 8.64
N ALA A 479 -4.95 18.26 9.44
CA ALA A 479 -6.31 18.06 8.95
C ALA A 479 -6.88 19.29 8.21
N ASP A 480 -6.51 20.50 8.62
CA ASP A 480 -6.90 21.77 7.99
C ASP A 480 -6.26 21.96 6.61
N TYR A 481 -5.03 21.48 6.41
CA TYR A 481 -4.35 21.54 5.11
C TYR A 481 -4.91 20.48 4.17
N LEU A 482 -5.16 19.28 4.69
CA LEU A 482 -5.79 18.21 3.92
C LEU A 482 -7.21 18.58 3.48
N ALA A 483 -8.02 19.18 4.35
CA ALA A 483 -9.36 19.68 3.99
C ALA A 483 -9.28 20.71 2.84
N GLN A 484 -8.43 21.73 2.97
CA GLN A 484 -8.22 22.73 1.91
C GLN A 484 -7.71 22.11 0.60
N ALA A 485 -6.84 21.11 0.68
CA ALA A 485 -6.34 20.39 -0.48
C ALA A 485 -7.46 19.61 -1.18
N PHE A 486 -8.33 18.93 -0.45
CA PHE A 486 -9.50 18.26 -1.06
C PHE A 486 -10.53 19.25 -1.60
N ASP A 487 -10.75 20.40 -0.96
CA ASP A 487 -11.62 21.44 -1.50
C ASP A 487 -11.08 21.97 -2.84
N SER A 488 -9.78 22.26 -2.91
CA SER A 488 -9.11 22.65 -4.16
C SER A 488 -9.22 21.54 -5.22
N LEU A 489 -9.03 20.28 -4.84
CA LEU A 489 -9.15 19.14 -5.75
C LEU A 489 -10.58 19.02 -6.31
N CYS A 490 -11.59 19.08 -5.43
CA CYS A 490 -13.00 19.06 -5.81
C CYS A 490 -13.35 20.20 -6.77
N LEU A 491 -12.83 21.41 -6.56
CA LEU A 491 -13.02 22.54 -7.46
C LEU A 491 -12.40 22.27 -8.83
N ASP A 492 -11.16 21.79 -8.87
CA ASP A 492 -10.45 21.50 -10.13
C ASP A 492 -11.11 20.37 -10.92
N LEU A 493 -11.66 19.35 -10.23
CA LEU A 493 -12.33 18.21 -10.84
C LEU A 493 -13.68 18.54 -11.50
N LYS A 494 -14.23 19.74 -11.29
CA LYS A 494 -15.41 20.21 -12.03
C LYS A 494 -15.08 20.47 -13.50
N ALA A 495 -13.82 20.80 -13.81
CA ALA A 495 -13.36 21.02 -15.18
C ALA A 495 -12.85 19.71 -15.81
N ASP A 496 -13.11 19.54 -17.10
CA ASP A 496 -12.62 18.39 -17.87
C ASP A 496 -11.08 18.31 -17.91
N GLU A 497 -10.40 19.45 -17.87
CA GLU A 497 -8.93 19.50 -17.73
C GLU A 497 -8.47 18.90 -16.40
N GLY A 498 -9.12 19.23 -15.29
CA GLY A 498 -8.81 18.66 -13.98
C GLY A 498 -9.06 17.15 -13.93
N LYS A 499 -10.15 16.66 -14.53
CA LYS A 499 -10.41 15.21 -14.68
C LYS A 499 -9.32 14.51 -15.50
N SER A 500 -8.82 15.16 -16.55
CA SER A 500 -7.70 14.66 -17.34
C SER A 500 -6.43 14.52 -16.49
N LEU A 501 -6.08 15.56 -15.74
CA LEU A 501 -4.90 15.55 -14.87
C LEU A 501 -5.03 14.53 -13.72
N PHE A 502 -6.23 14.33 -13.18
CA PHE A 502 -6.49 13.31 -12.16
C PHE A 502 -6.07 11.92 -12.63
N LEU A 503 -6.34 11.61 -13.90
CA LEU A 503 -5.97 10.34 -14.53
C LEU A 503 -4.50 10.32 -14.94
N GLU A 504 -3.99 11.38 -15.57
CA GLU A 504 -2.58 11.51 -15.98
C GLU A 504 -1.64 11.31 -14.79
N TYR A 505 -1.96 11.95 -13.66
CA TYR A 505 -1.15 11.91 -12.45
C TYR A 505 -1.49 10.75 -11.52
N GLN A 506 -2.38 9.84 -11.92
CA GLN A 506 -2.78 8.66 -11.15
C GLN A 506 -3.17 9.04 -9.71
N ALA A 507 -4.13 9.96 -9.56
CA ALA A 507 -4.51 10.50 -8.27
C ALA A 507 -5.32 9.52 -7.38
N VAL A 508 -5.89 8.46 -7.95
CA VAL A 508 -6.74 7.49 -7.20
C VAL A 508 -6.05 6.94 -5.94
N PRO A 509 -4.83 6.37 -6.00
CA PRO A 509 -4.16 5.87 -4.79
C PRO A 509 -3.87 6.96 -3.75
N VAL A 510 -3.57 8.18 -4.19
CA VAL A 510 -3.33 9.34 -3.30
C VAL A 510 -4.61 9.67 -2.54
N VAL A 511 -5.73 9.80 -3.25
CA VAL A 511 -7.04 10.08 -2.65
C VAL A 511 -7.50 8.94 -1.73
N LEU A 512 -7.33 7.69 -2.14
CA LEU A 512 -7.71 6.51 -1.34
C LEU A 512 -6.93 6.39 -0.03
N SER A 513 -5.69 6.89 0.03
CA SER A 513 -4.88 6.84 1.26
C SER A 513 -5.51 7.61 2.44
N HIS A 514 -6.45 8.51 2.14
CA HIS A 514 -7.21 9.32 3.09
C HIS A 514 -8.64 8.82 3.34
N LEU A 515 -9.08 7.75 2.67
CA LEU A 515 -10.41 7.18 2.81
C LEU A 515 -10.51 6.33 4.10
N LYS A 516 -10.49 7.00 5.27
CA LYS A 516 -10.49 6.38 6.62
C LYS A 516 -11.56 6.99 7.53
N ILE A 517 -12.10 6.19 8.46
CA ILE A 517 -13.21 6.57 9.36
C ILE A 517 -12.79 7.59 10.43
N SER A 518 -11.49 7.69 10.75
CA SER A 518 -10.96 8.49 11.86
C SER A 518 -11.23 9.99 11.78
N SER A 519 -11.57 10.52 10.60
CA SER A 519 -11.80 11.96 10.37
C SER A 519 -13.04 12.19 9.52
N LYS A 520 -14.23 12.25 10.15
CA LYS A 520 -15.53 12.36 9.46
C LYS A 520 -15.59 13.52 8.45
N GLY A 521 -15.08 14.70 8.80
CA GLY A 521 -15.05 15.86 7.90
C GLY A 521 -14.21 15.62 6.64
N LEU A 522 -13.01 15.08 6.81
CA LEU A 522 -12.11 14.75 5.70
C LEU A 522 -12.68 13.63 4.81
N LEU A 523 -13.34 12.64 5.42
CA LEU A 523 -13.93 11.52 4.71
C LEU A 523 -14.99 11.97 3.68
N SER A 524 -15.83 12.97 4.02
CA SER A 524 -16.77 13.53 3.04
C SER A 524 -16.03 14.14 1.85
N CYS A 525 -15.02 14.99 2.08
CA CYS A 525 -14.26 15.66 1.02
C CYS A 525 -13.57 14.67 0.06
N VAL A 526 -13.05 13.55 0.60
CA VAL A 526 -12.44 12.46 -0.17
C VAL A 526 -13.48 11.82 -1.10
N VAL A 527 -14.65 11.45 -0.56
CA VAL A 527 -15.71 10.82 -1.34
C VAL A 527 -16.30 11.79 -2.36
N ASP A 528 -16.43 13.08 -2.02
CA ASP A 528 -16.86 14.13 -2.94
C ASP A 528 -15.89 14.28 -4.11
N SER A 529 -14.58 14.22 -3.87
CA SER A 529 -13.55 14.22 -4.92
C SER A 529 -13.71 13.04 -5.88
N LEU A 530 -13.93 11.83 -5.35
CA LEU A 530 -14.17 10.64 -6.17
C LEU A 530 -15.49 10.73 -6.95
N LEU A 531 -16.53 11.31 -6.34
CA LEU A 531 -17.81 11.52 -7.01
C LEU A 531 -17.73 12.50 -8.17
N GLN A 532 -16.91 13.55 -8.10
CA GLN A 532 -16.70 14.46 -9.23
C GLN A 532 -16.20 13.73 -10.49
N MET A 533 -15.39 12.68 -10.31
CA MET A 533 -14.95 11.81 -11.41
C MET A 533 -16.06 10.89 -11.94
N THR A 534 -17.16 10.73 -11.22
CA THR A 534 -18.31 9.93 -11.65
C THR A 534 -19.37 10.70 -12.44
N VAL A 535 -19.25 12.03 -12.49
CA VAL A 535 -20.10 12.91 -13.30
C VAL A 535 -19.89 12.59 -14.79
N GLU A 536 -20.98 12.47 -15.53
CA GLU A 536 -20.98 12.09 -16.95
C GLU A 536 -20.00 12.99 -17.75
N SER A 537 -18.98 12.34 -18.31
CA SER A 537 -17.90 12.96 -19.07
C SER A 537 -17.10 11.87 -19.79
N ARG A 538 -16.26 12.25 -20.77
CA ARG A 538 -15.36 11.30 -21.47
C ARG A 538 -14.36 10.60 -20.55
N PHE A 539 -14.15 11.11 -19.33
CA PHE A 539 -13.21 10.60 -18.35
C PHE A 539 -13.82 9.59 -17.37
N LEU A 540 -15.15 9.44 -17.35
CA LEU A 540 -15.85 8.51 -16.46
C LEU A 540 -15.37 7.07 -16.66
N GLN A 541 -15.36 6.57 -17.90
CA GLN A 541 -14.97 5.20 -18.19
C GLN A 541 -13.49 4.93 -17.84
N PRO A 542 -12.52 5.77 -18.27
CA PRO A 542 -11.13 5.66 -17.80
C PRO A 542 -10.99 5.65 -16.27
N PHE A 543 -11.73 6.52 -15.57
CA PHE A 543 -11.73 6.54 -14.10
C PHE A 543 -12.22 5.23 -13.49
N LEU A 544 -13.36 4.70 -13.97
CA LEU A 544 -13.87 3.42 -13.48
C LEU A 544 -12.89 2.26 -13.75
N GLN A 545 -12.15 2.28 -14.86
CA GLN A 545 -11.09 1.30 -15.13
C GLN A 545 -9.94 1.41 -14.11
N VAL A 546 -9.52 2.62 -13.75
CA VAL A 546 -8.49 2.82 -12.71
C VAL A 546 -8.98 2.35 -11.33
N CYS A 547 -10.25 2.60 -11.00
CA CYS A 547 -10.88 2.13 -9.76
C CYS A 547 -11.15 0.61 -9.74
N SER A 548 -11.08 -0.06 -10.89
CA SER A 548 -11.26 -1.52 -11.02
C SER A 548 -10.03 -2.30 -10.54
N CYS A 549 -9.55 -2.01 -9.33
CA CYS A 549 -8.34 -2.58 -8.75
C CYS A 549 -8.52 -3.00 -7.30
N SER A 550 -7.67 -3.92 -6.82
CA SER A 550 -7.72 -4.45 -5.46
C SER A 550 -7.63 -3.37 -4.37
N LEU A 551 -6.83 -2.33 -4.58
CA LEU A 551 -6.66 -1.25 -3.61
C LEU A 551 -7.99 -0.54 -3.33
N PHE A 552 -8.75 -0.21 -4.37
CA PHE A 552 -10.04 0.47 -4.23
C PHE A 552 -11.02 -0.39 -3.44
N PHE A 553 -11.22 -1.65 -3.87
CA PHE A 553 -12.17 -2.57 -3.24
C PHE A 553 -11.78 -2.94 -1.80
N ARG A 554 -10.49 -3.14 -1.53
CA ARG A 554 -9.98 -3.34 -0.15
C ARG A 554 -10.31 -2.14 0.73
N THR A 555 -10.09 -0.93 0.23
CA THR A 555 -10.35 0.31 0.99
C THR A 555 -11.84 0.48 1.26
N CYS A 556 -12.71 0.25 0.26
CA CYS A 556 -14.16 0.24 0.46
C CYS A 556 -14.62 -0.82 1.45
N SER A 557 -14.05 -2.03 1.38
CA SER A 557 -14.35 -3.13 2.31
C SER A 557 -14.00 -2.77 3.75
N VAL A 558 -12.85 -2.12 3.98
CA VAL A 558 -12.49 -1.62 5.32
C VAL A 558 -13.46 -0.53 5.78
N LEU A 559 -13.80 0.42 4.90
CA LEU A 559 -14.69 1.53 5.22
C LEU A 559 -16.11 1.07 5.58
N LEU A 560 -16.68 0.14 4.80
CA LEU A 560 -18.02 -0.38 5.00
C LEU A 560 -18.15 -1.25 6.27
N ARG A 561 -17.05 -1.76 6.84
CA ARG A 561 -17.08 -2.52 8.12
C ARG A 561 -17.21 -1.58 9.32
N GLY A 562 -17.04 -0.28 9.13
CA GLY A 562 -17.12 0.71 10.19
C GLY A 562 -18.53 0.84 10.76
N PRO A 563 -18.75 0.51 12.06
CA PRO A 563 -20.09 0.53 12.67
C PRO A 563 -20.68 1.95 12.82
N LYS A 564 -19.89 3.00 12.56
CA LYS A 564 -20.27 4.42 12.70
C LYS A 564 -20.15 5.19 11.38
N LEU A 565 -20.19 4.49 10.24
CA LEU A 565 -20.13 5.15 8.93
C LEU A 565 -21.38 6.03 8.75
N ASP A 566 -21.15 7.30 8.45
CA ASP A 566 -22.22 8.25 8.23
C ASP A 566 -23.07 7.86 7.00
N LEU A 567 -24.39 7.96 7.13
CA LEU A 567 -25.32 7.51 6.11
C LEU A 567 -25.16 8.26 4.79
N HIS A 568 -24.87 9.57 4.84
CA HIS A 568 -24.69 10.38 3.63
C HIS A 568 -23.41 9.98 2.89
N ILE A 569 -22.35 9.66 3.64
CA ILE A 569 -21.10 9.14 3.08
C ILE A 569 -21.33 7.76 2.44
N LEU A 570 -22.11 6.89 3.11
CA LEU A 570 -22.48 5.58 2.58
C LEU A 570 -23.29 5.70 1.29
N GLU A 571 -24.25 6.62 1.22
CA GLU A 571 -25.03 6.89 0.02
C GLU A 571 -24.12 7.34 -1.13
N LYS A 572 -23.23 8.29 -0.90
CA LYS A 572 -22.25 8.74 -1.89
C LYS A 572 -21.34 7.60 -2.38
N LEU A 573 -20.83 6.77 -1.46
CA LEU A 573 -20.00 5.62 -1.81
C LEU A 573 -20.78 4.57 -2.61
N SER A 574 -22.06 4.38 -2.30
CA SER A 574 -22.95 3.44 -2.99
C SER A 574 -23.11 3.78 -4.47
N ILE A 575 -23.08 5.06 -4.84
CA ILE A 575 -23.13 5.53 -6.24
C ILE A 575 -21.90 5.02 -7.01
N ILE A 576 -20.71 5.15 -6.42
CA ILE A 576 -19.46 4.73 -7.06
C ILE A 576 -19.44 3.21 -7.22
N LEU A 577 -19.80 2.48 -6.16
CA LEU A 577 -19.90 1.01 -6.18
C LEU A 577 -20.96 0.53 -7.18
N GLN A 578 -22.09 1.22 -7.29
CA GLN A 578 -23.12 0.92 -8.28
C GLN A 578 -22.59 1.06 -9.71
N LYS A 579 -21.84 2.12 -10.02
CA LYS A 579 -21.19 2.28 -11.34
C LYS A 579 -20.15 1.19 -11.60
N LEU A 580 -19.33 0.84 -10.60
CA LEU A 580 -18.33 -0.23 -10.72
C LEU A 580 -18.95 -1.63 -10.88
N SER A 581 -20.14 -1.86 -10.32
CA SER A 581 -20.85 -3.15 -10.44
C SER A 581 -21.32 -3.47 -11.86
N LYS A 582 -21.48 -2.45 -12.72
CA LYS A 582 -21.85 -2.61 -14.13
C LYS A 582 -20.71 -3.23 -14.96
N ILE A 583 -19.47 -3.15 -14.48
CA ILE A 583 -18.30 -3.72 -15.16
C ILE A 583 -18.21 -5.20 -14.77
N LYS A 584 -18.51 -6.10 -15.71
CA LYS A 584 -18.59 -7.55 -15.47
C LYS A 584 -17.33 -8.15 -14.84
N SER A 585 -16.14 -7.67 -15.23
CA SER A 585 -14.86 -8.15 -14.67
C SER A 585 -14.69 -7.84 -13.19
N ASN A 586 -15.38 -6.82 -12.67
CA ASN A 586 -15.27 -6.41 -11.26
C ASN A 586 -16.03 -7.32 -10.30
N LYS A 587 -16.92 -8.20 -10.79
CA LYS A 587 -17.66 -9.13 -9.93
C LYS A 587 -16.73 -9.92 -9.00
N LYS A 588 -15.58 -10.37 -9.52
CA LYS A 588 -14.55 -11.06 -8.72
C LYS A 588 -13.95 -10.19 -7.62
N LEU A 589 -13.82 -8.88 -7.82
CA LEU A 589 -13.32 -7.95 -6.80
C LEU A 589 -14.37 -7.70 -5.70
N PHE A 590 -15.65 -7.58 -6.06
CA PHE A 590 -16.74 -7.52 -5.09
C PHE A 590 -16.80 -8.78 -4.22
N GLU A 591 -16.55 -9.95 -4.82
CA GLU A 591 -16.48 -11.25 -4.13
C GLU A 591 -15.25 -11.36 -3.23
N LEU A 592 -14.06 -11.12 -3.80
CA LEU A 592 -12.77 -11.24 -3.11
C LEU A 592 -12.68 -10.37 -1.84
N PHE A 593 -13.23 -9.16 -1.87
CA PHE A 593 -13.22 -8.24 -0.74
C PHE A 593 -14.52 -8.23 0.06
N THR A 594 -15.39 -9.22 -0.16
CA THR A 594 -16.68 -9.41 0.53
C THR A 594 -17.61 -8.19 0.52
N VAL A 595 -17.40 -7.25 -0.40
CA VAL A 595 -18.17 -6.00 -0.46
C VAL A 595 -19.64 -6.30 -0.73
N HIS A 596 -19.93 -7.29 -1.57
CA HIS A 596 -21.30 -7.69 -1.88
C HIS A 596 -22.10 -8.14 -0.65
N LEU A 597 -21.53 -8.96 0.25
CA LEU A 597 -22.19 -9.40 1.50
C LEU A 597 -22.50 -8.21 2.41
N MET A 598 -21.56 -7.27 2.49
CA MET A 598 -21.74 -6.08 3.31
C MET A 598 -22.85 -5.18 2.76
N LEU A 599 -22.92 -5.01 1.44
CA LEU A 599 -24.01 -4.27 0.79
C LEU A 599 -25.36 -4.97 0.97
N GLN A 600 -25.41 -6.32 1.00
CA GLN A 600 -26.63 -7.07 1.33
C GLN A 600 -27.09 -6.82 2.76
N GLU A 601 -26.17 -6.85 3.73
CA GLU A 601 -26.52 -6.59 5.13
C GLU A 601 -26.97 -5.13 5.35
N ILE A 602 -26.30 -4.18 4.69
CA ILE A 602 -26.72 -2.78 4.68
C ILE A 602 -28.12 -2.64 4.04
N GLN A 603 -28.39 -3.30 2.92
CA GLN A 603 -29.71 -3.27 2.27
C GLN A 603 -30.80 -3.82 3.20
N ARG A 604 -30.53 -4.89 3.95
CA ARG A 604 -31.46 -5.50 4.89
C ARG A 604 -31.80 -4.60 6.09
N THR A 605 -30.85 -3.77 6.50
CA THR A 605 -30.95 -2.93 7.70
C THR A 605 -31.30 -1.46 7.42
N THR A 606 -31.22 -1.01 6.16
CA THR A 606 -31.53 0.36 5.76
C THR A 606 -33.04 0.63 5.82
N HIS A 607 -33.43 1.75 6.43
CA HIS A 607 -34.83 2.19 6.49
C HIS A 607 -35.37 2.56 5.09
N PRO A 608 -36.62 2.21 4.73
CA PRO A 608 -37.19 2.49 3.40
C PRO A 608 -37.23 3.97 2.99
N GLU A 609 -37.19 4.90 3.95
CA GLU A 609 -37.14 6.35 3.67
C GLU A 609 -35.85 6.79 2.98
N HIS A 610 -34.77 6.02 3.06
CA HIS A 610 -33.52 6.28 2.35
C HIS A 610 -33.56 5.73 0.92
N ALA A 611 -34.54 6.19 0.14
CA ALA A 611 -34.86 5.66 -1.17
C ALA A 611 -33.66 5.63 -2.13
N PHE A 612 -32.83 6.69 -2.16
CA PHE A 612 -31.65 6.78 -3.02
C PHE A 612 -30.60 5.71 -2.70
N LEU A 613 -30.29 5.52 -1.41
CA LEU A 613 -29.38 4.46 -0.97
C LEU A 613 -29.95 3.09 -1.34
N CYS A 614 -31.23 2.83 -1.04
CA CYS A 614 -31.90 1.57 -1.39
C CYS A 614 -31.84 1.28 -2.91
N ILE A 615 -32.09 2.28 -3.75
CA ILE A 615 -32.01 2.15 -5.22
C ILE A 615 -30.58 1.74 -5.65
N ASN A 616 -29.55 2.40 -5.11
CA ASN A 616 -28.16 2.10 -5.46
C ASN A 616 -27.75 0.70 -5.00
N LEU A 617 -28.14 0.29 -3.79
CA LEU A 617 -27.87 -1.04 -3.26
C LEU A 617 -28.56 -2.12 -4.10
N ASN A 618 -29.86 -1.95 -4.37
CA ASN A 618 -30.63 -2.87 -5.21
C ASN A 618 -30.02 -3.01 -6.61
N SER A 619 -29.66 -1.89 -7.23
CA SER A 619 -29.01 -1.89 -8.55
C SER A 619 -27.65 -2.60 -8.52
N THR A 620 -26.87 -2.38 -7.47
CA THR A 620 -25.56 -3.04 -7.29
C THR A 620 -25.73 -4.56 -7.16
N LEU A 621 -26.63 -5.02 -6.28
CA LEU A 621 -26.87 -6.44 -6.05
C LEU A 621 -27.48 -7.14 -7.28
N PHE A 622 -28.35 -6.44 -8.02
CA PHE A 622 -28.87 -6.92 -9.29
C PHE A 622 -27.76 -7.12 -10.32
N ASN A 623 -26.87 -6.14 -10.51
CA ASN A 623 -25.75 -6.24 -11.46
C ASN A 623 -24.78 -7.38 -11.11
N LEU A 624 -24.65 -7.72 -9.82
CA LEU A 624 -23.85 -8.85 -9.35
C LEU A 624 -24.57 -10.21 -9.50
N GLY A 625 -25.86 -10.21 -9.82
CA GLY A 625 -26.69 -11.41 -9.96
C GLY A 625 -27.13 -12.00 -8.62
N LEU A 626 -27.17 -11.20 -7.56
CA LEU A 626 -27.49 -11.64 -6.19
C LEU A 626 -28.97 -11.44 -5.81
N THR A 627 -29.72 -10.70 -6.62
CA THR A 627 -31.17 -10.53 -6.47
C THR A 627 -31.86 -11.00 -7.74
N LYS A 628 -32.76 -11.99 -7.63
CA LYS A 628 -33.74 -12.28 -8.68
C LYS A 628 -34.81 -11.20 -8.61
N CYS A 629 -35.19 -10.64 -9.75
CA CYS A 629 -36.25 -9.64 -9.87
C CYS A 629 -37.53 -10.17 -9.22
N SER A 630 -37.89 -9.71 -8.02
CA SER A 630 -39.28 -9.70 -7.61
C SER A 630 -39.91 -8.54 -8.38
N SER A 631 -40.36 -8.83 -9.60
CA SER A 631 -41.30 -7.95 -10.30
C SER A 631 -42.43 -7.65 -9.33
N LEU A 632 -42.51 -6.39 -8.91
CA LEU A 632 -43.74 -5.84 -8.34
C LEU A 632 -44.81 -6.00 -9.43
N ALA A 633 -45.52 -7.13 -9.41
CA ALA A 633 -46.81 -7.22 -10.04
C ALA A 633 -47.72 -6.30 -9.23
N SER A 634 -48.01 -5.14 -9.81
CA SER A 634 -49.15 -4.32 -9.44
C SER A 634 -50.42 -5.15 -9.58
N SER A 635 -50.81 -5.85 -8.50
CA SER A 635 -52.15 -6.37 -8.34
C SER A 635 -52.91 -5.45 -7.39
N THR A 636 -53.34 -4.32 -7.92
CA THR A 636 -54.50 -3.59 -7.41
C THR A 636 -55.38 -3.31 -8.61
N ASN A 637 -56.49 -4.04 -8.67
CA ASN A 637 -57.82 -3.61 -9.12
C ASN A 637 -58.76 -4.83 -9.06
N PRO A 638 -60.08 -4.65 -8.88
CA PRO A 638 -60.88 -3.48 -9.25
C PRO A 638 -61.12 -2.44 -8.15
#